data_AF-A0A292QTX7-F1
#
_entry.id   AF-A0A292QTX7-F1
#
_cell.length_a   1.000
_cell.length_b   1.000
_cell.length_c   1.000
_cell.angle_alpha   90.00
_cell.angle_beta   90.00
_cell.angle_gamma   90.00
#
_symmetry.space_group_name_H-M   'P 1'
#
loop_
_entity.id
_entity.type
_entity.pdbx_description
1 polymer ?
#
loop_
_entity_poly.entity_id
_entity_poly.type
_entity_poly.pdbx_seq_one_letter_code
_entity_poly.pdbx_strand_id
1 'polypeptide(L)'
;MQKKSFTVIILLFCLFSQNFIVFASENKYPDYAFEYLGEDRFEAYNRKMFNFNLGLNKYVIRPIHILWSSIMPEYGMDRIQSATNNIEYPIRLLSSLIQRDFETSKKETIRFFTNTILGLGGMYDPAKTLFKIEQSTENMEQALAGCKMDNGKFFVFPLLSFTSFRGLLGRVLDTALNPGSYIATPVLAIVKAGLTVNKTSYMQPIIQMVESNYADPYEIAKKIYGLEGYIKCKNLDRVDIKKEMDFVKSNDDKKVAQKPVILKQKTPVQVAEKNDKIVKTEVTSQIYMPSFLKGGANLDDYSTENFKLDADIILPNFNPQTPVVDSMRTALFDLPGVDESIWNELSVWNRSFSQRIKTSYVGVTEGRADYRFRYILQKDKSSPLAIIYPSIGEGIMSSHSVLLAKLFYDAGYSVVIQGSHFQWEFVKSMPKDYHPGLPAKDAIALRSVTLKIINNLQKRYSCEFGDKVFIGTSFGALTSLFLGDLESRDNVLGDSKFISICPPVDLIYAMKQIDKNSEEWNKSSEDLKQRVALTAAKVLKLYQSNDDSKKDINYLPFTDEEAKLITGFVMHQKLSDLIFTIENASKSAKTGIYHVIDNMGYRDYAEKYLLGSTDKDSDDLSYEVSLYSIMDYLERANNYKIYHSLNDYLTNTTQLKKLKEYTGANTVLIDNGSHLGFLYRQEFIDNLKNTISNLRE
;
A
#
# COMPACT_ATOMS: atom_id res chain seq x y z
N MET A 1 -62.78 10.55 29.71
CA MET A 1 -63.23 9.49 28.78
C MET A 1 -62.59 9.77 27.43
N GLN A 2 -61.40 9.22 27.15
CA GLN A 2 -61.17 7.87 26.62
C GLN A 2 -61.60 7.68 25.15
N LYS A 3 -60.60 7.24 24.37
CA LYS A 3 -60.67 6.36 23.20
C LYS A 3 -61.08 6.99 21.87
N LYS A 4 -60.09 7.25 21.02
CA LYS A 4 -59.82 6.51 19.76
C LYS A 4 -58.80 7.27 18.90
N SER A 5 -57.50 6.99 19.08
CA SER A 5 -56.50 7.16 18.00
C SER A 5 -55.15 6.51 18.33
N PHE A 6 -55.15 5.28 18.86
CA PHE A 6 -53.91 4.59 19.25
C PHE A 6 -53.76 3.17 18.71
N THR A 7 -54.50 2.80 17.66
CA THR A 7 -54.50 1.40 17.17
C THR A 7 -54.18 1.24 15.68
N VAL A 8 -53.64 2.28 15.01
CA VAL A 8 -53.24 2.18 13.59
C VAL A 8 -51.72 2.33 13.38
N ILE A 9 -50.97 2.78 14.38
CA ILE A 9 -49.50 2.93 14.27
C ILE A 9 -48.74 1.67 14.73
N ILE A 10 -49.38 0.77 15.48
CA ILE A 10 -48.74 -0.46 15.99
C ILE A 10 -48.89 -1.65 15.02
N LEU A 11 -49.80 -1.61 14.04
CA LEU A 11 -49.93 -2.67 13.02
C LEU A 11 -49.12 -2.41 11.74
N LEU A 12 -48.58 -1.20 11.54
CA LEU A 12 -47.68 -0.90 10.41
C LEU A 12 -46.19 -1.14 10.74
N PHE A 13 -45.87 -1.47 12.00
CA PHE A 13 -44.52 -1.79 12.45
C PHE A 13 -44.21 -3.30 12.50
N CYS A 14 -45.18 -4.17 12.21
CA CYS A 14 -45.03 -5.63 12.26
C CYS A 14 -45.06 -6.34 10.89
N LEU A 15 -44.94 -5.61 9.77
CA LEU A 15 -44.86 -6.21 8.42
C LEU A 15 -43.53 -5.98 7.68
N PHE A 16 -42.49 -5.53 8.37
CA PHE A 16 -41.10 -5.56 7.87
C PHE A 16 -40.22 -6.51 8.70
N SER A 17 -40.75 -7.71 8.98
CA SER A 17 -39.96 -8.86 9.42
C SER A 17 -40.19 -10.03 8.46
N GLN A 18 -39.98 -9.78 7.17
CA GLN A 18 -39.56 -10.88 6.29
C GLN A 18 -38.04 -10.84 6.28
N ASN A 19 -37.47 -11.76 7.05
CA ASN A 19 -36.11 -12.25 6.84
C ASN A 19 -36.05 -12.73 5.39
N PHE A 20 -35.63 -11.87 4.49
CA PHE A 20 -34.85 -12.36 3.37
C PHE A 20 -33.54 -12.83 3.98
N ILE A 21 -33.48 -14.13 4.28
CA ILE A 21 -32.23 -14.86 4.19
C ILE A 21 -31.89 -14.77 2.70
N VAL A 22 -31.23 -13.68 2.32
CA VAL A 22 -30.42 -13.70 1.12
C VAL A 22 -29.34 -14.71 1.46
N PHE A 23 -29.46 -15.90 0.89
CA PHE A 23 -28.29 -16.75 0.72
C PHE A 23 -27.28 -15.88 -0.01
N ALA A 24 -26.33 -15.32 0.73
CA ALA A 24 -25.17 -14.71 0.10
C ALA A 24 -24.56 -15.83 -0.74
N SER A 25 -24.55 -15.67 -2.06
CA SER A 25 -23.62 -16.46 -2.86
C SER A 25 -22.25 -16.25 -2.25
N GLU A 26 -21.56 -17.31 -1.84
CA GLU A 26 -20.21 -17.18 -1.33
C GLU A 26 -19.35 -16.52 -2.42
N ASN A 27 -19.03 -15.24 -2.24
CA ASN A 27 -18.11 -14.55 -3.13
C ASN A 27 -16.72 -15.19 -2.95
N LYS A 28 -15.99 -15.37 -4.05
CA LYS A 28 -14.60 -15.86 -4.00
C LYS A 28 -13.73 -14.98 -3.09
N TYR A 29 -13.95 -13.66 -3.14
CA TYR A 29 -13.32 -12.65 -2.29
C TYR A 29 -14.36 -12.01 -1.35
N PRO A 30 -14.02 -11.79 -0.06
CA PRO A 30 -14.94 -11.21 0.92
C PRO A 30 -15.24 -9.74 0.61
N ASP A 31 -16.53 -9.40 0.58
CA ASP A 31 -16.97 -8.00 0.62
C ASP A 31 -16.79 -7.46 2.04
N TYR A 32 -15.64 -6.86 2.29
CA TYR A 32 -15.34 -6.26 3.59
C TYR A 32 -16.31 -5.14 3.97
N ALA A 33 -16.81 -4.37 3.01
CA ALA A 33 -17.76 -3.31 3.30
C ALA A 33 -19.07 -3.92 3.85
N PHE A 34 -19.57 -4.97 3.21
CA PHE A 34 -20.72 -5.73 3.69
C PHE A 34 -20.44 -6.42 5.04
N GLU A 35 -19.26 -7.01 5.23
CA GLU A 35 -18.90 -7.68 6.47
C GLU A 35 -18.96 -6.72 7.67
N TYR A 36 -18.45 -5.50 7.56
CA TYR A 36 -18.42 -4.55 8.69
C TYR A 36 -19.68 -3.68 8.82
N LEU A 37 -20.37 -3.37 7.72
CA LEU A 37 -21.47 -2.39 7.71
C LEU A 37 -22.83 -2.99 7.31
N GLY A 38 -22.84 -4.22 6.79
CA GLY A 38 -24.02 -4.83 6.20
C GLY A 38 -24.42 -4.22 4.85
N GLU A 39 -25.63 -4.55 4.41
CA GLU A 39 -26.18 -4.06 3.14
C GLU A 39 -26.35 -2.54 3.13
N ASP A 40 -25.78 -1.89 2.13
CA ASP A 40 -25.99 -0.46 1.88
C ASP A 40 -27.31 -0.21 1.14
N ARG A 41 -28.38 -0.06 1.93
CA ARG A 41 -29.73 0.19 1.40
C ARG A 41 -29.91 1.57 0.77
N PHE A 42 -29.02 2.52 1.06
CA PHE A 42 -29.12 3.89 0.58
C PHE A 42 -27.99 4.23 -0.40
N GLU A 43 -27.36 3.24 -1.01
CA GLU A 43 -26.14 3.40 -1.81
C GLU A 43 -26.25 4.50 -2.88
N ALA A 44 -27.37 4.56 -3.61
CA ALA A 44 -27.59 5.59 -4.63
C ALA A 44 -27.63 7.01 -4.06
N TYR A 45 -28.17 7.20 -2.85
CA TYR A 45 -28.13 8.47 -2.13
C TYR A 45 -26.73 8.73 -1.56
N ASN A 46 -26.14 7.71 -0.95
CA ASN A 46 -24.84 7.77 -0.28
C ASN A 46 -23.72 8.15 -1.26
N ARG A 47 -23.68 7.55 -2.46
CA ARG A 47 -22.75 7.89 -3.53
C ARG A 47 -22.90 9.35 -3.98
N LYS A 48 -24.15 9.83 -4.12
CA LYS A 48 -24.41 11.24 -4.47
C LYS A 48 -23.92 12.21 -3.39
N MET A 49 -24.23 11.93 -2.12
CA MET A 49 -23.76 12.76 -1.00
C MET A 49 -22.25 12.69 -0.83
N PHE A 50 -21.64 11.53 -1.05
CA PHE A 50 -20.20 11.38 -1.04
C PHE A 50 -19.54 12.24 -2.13
N ASN A 51 -20.07 12.22 -3.35
CA ASN A 51 -19.58 13.08 -4.43
C ASN A 51 -19.78 14.57 -4.14
N PHE A 52 -20.89 14.95 -3.48
CA PHE A 52 -21.08 16.30 -2.98
C PHE A 52 -20.01 16.69 -1.95
N ASN A 53 -19.74 15.83 -0.96
CA ASN A 53 -18.72 16.05 0.06
C ASN A 53 -17.31 16.12 -0.54
N LEU A 54 -16.99 15.30 -1.54
CA LEU A 54 -15.72 15.37 -2.28
C LEU A 54 -15.59 16.70 -3.03
N GLY A 55 -16.65 17.16 -3.70
CA GLY A 55 -16.69 18.46 -4.35
C GLY A 55 -16.46 19.60 -3.36
N LEU A 56 -17.19 19.58 -2.24
CA LEU A 56 -17.01 20.56 -1.16
C LEU A 56 -15.58 20.53 -0.60
N ASN A 57 -15.00 19.34 -0.40
CA ASN A 57 -13.63 19.22 0.06
C ASN A 57 -12.66 19.84 -0.94
N LYS A 58 -12.78 19.51 -2.22
CA LYS A 58 -11.89 19.98 -3.29
C LYS A 58 -11.92 21.49 -3.46
N TYR A 59 -13.11 22.10 -3.41
CA TYR A 59 -13.30 23.53 -3.73
C TYR A 59 -13.30 24.47 -2.52
N VAL A 60 -13.58 23.97 -1.31
CA VAL A 60 -13.73 24.82 -0.11
C VAL A 60 -12.80 24.37 1.01
N ILE A 61 -12.94 23.14 1.50
CA ILE A 61 -12.23 22.69 2.71
C ILE A 61 -10.73 22.55 2.49
N ARG A 62 -10.30 21.95 1.37
CA ARG A 62 -8.87 21.78 1.03
C ARG A 62 -8.16 23.12 0.87
N PRO A 63 -8.69 24.12 0.13
CA PRO A 63 -8.11 25.46 0.12
C PRO A 63 -7.95 26.09 1.51
N ILE A 64 -8.94 25.92 2.41
CA ILE A 64 -8.86 26.41 3.80
C ILE A 64 -7.74 25.69 4.56
N HIS A 65 -7.62 24.37 4.42
CA HIS A 65 -6.56 23.61 5.07
C HIS A 65 -5.17 23.98 4.52
N ILE A 66 -5.03 24.17 3.21
CA ILE A 66 -3.79 24.66 2.59
C ILE A 66 -3.43 26.04 3.17
N LEU A 67 -4.39 26.96 3.27
CA LEU A 67 -4.16 28.28 3.84
C LEU A 67 -3.72 28.20 5.30
N TRP A 68 -4.41 27.39 6.11
CA TRP A 68 -4.06 27.17 7.51
C TRP A 68 -2.64 26.61 7.66
N SER A 69 -2.33 25.52 6.95
CA SER A 69 -0.99 24.91 6.92
C SER A 69 0.09 25.81 6.32
N SER A 70 -0.29 26.85 5.57
CA SER A 70 0.63 27.84 5.00
C SER A 70 0.90 29.03 5.93
N ILE A 71 0.03 29.27 6.91
CA ILE A 71 0.20 30.32 7.92
C ILE A 71 0.84 29.74 9.18
N MET A 72 0.42 28.54 9.58
CA MET A 72 0.87 27.87 10.80
C MET A 72 1.99 26.87 10.49
N PRO A 73 3.19 27.03 11.09
CA PRO A 73 4.24 26.02 11.02
C PRO A 73 3.75 24.70 11.63
N GLU A 74 4.32 23.58 11.20
CA GLU A 74 3.94 22.24 11.67
C GLU A 74 4.00 22.15 13.21
N TYR A 75 5.09 22.68 13.77
CA TYR A 75 5.25 22.80 15.22
C TYR A 75 4.05 23.49 15.90
N GLY A 76 3.55 24.59 15.33
CA GLY A 76 2.41 25.33 15.89
C GLY A 76 1.11 24.53 15.79
N MET A 77 0.88 23.86 14.67
CA MET A 77 -0.27 22.99 14.49
C MET A 77 -0.30 21.83 15.50
N ASP A 78 0.85 21.22 15.78
CA ASP A 78 0.98 20.13 16.75
C ASP A 78 0.67 20.58 18.18
N ARG A 79 1.06 21.81 18.56
CA ARG A 79 0.70 22.39 19.87
C ARG A 79 -0.80 22.63 19.98
N ILE A 80 -1.41 23.16 18.93
CA ILE A 80 -2.87 23.36 18.87
C ILE A 80 -3.59 22.02 18.95
N GLN A 81 -3.09 21.00 18.25
CA GLN A 81 -3.65 19.66 18.27
C GLN A 81 -3.56 19.04 19.67
N SER A 82 -2.41 19.17 20.33
CA SER A 82 -2.20 18.67 21.70
C SER A 82 -3.14 19.36 22.69
N ALA A 83 -3.27 20.69 22.60
CA ALA A 83 -4.18 21.44 23.47
C ALA A 83 -5.65 21.05 23.22
N THR A 84 -6.05 20.89 21.96
CA THR A 84 -7.39 20.43 21.58
C THR A 84 -7.68 19.03 22.14
N ASN A 85 -6.72 18.11 22.01
CA ASN A 85 -6.85 16.76 22.58
C ASN A 85 -7.00 16.79 24.11
N ASN A 86 -6.31 17.72 24.80
CA ASN A 86 -6.45 17.90 26.25
C ASN A 86 -7.83 18.46 26.64
N ILE A 87 -8.37 19.41 25.87
CA ILE A 87 -9.74 19.95 26.06
C ILE A 87 -10.82 18.87 25.86
N GLU A 88 -10.59 17.93 24.94
CA GLU A 88 -11.51 16.81 24.65
C GLU A 88 -11.44 15.67 25.69
N TYR A 89 -10.67 15.83 26.78
CA TYR A 89 -10.59 14.85 27.88
C TYR A 89 -11.95 14.38 28.44
N PRO A 90 -12.97 15.24 28.66
CA PRO A 90 -14.25 14.80 29.21
C PRO A 90 -14.96 13.75 28.35
N ILE A 91 -14.81 13.82 27.03
CA ILE A 91 -15.35 12.83 26.09
C ILE A 91 -14.75 11.47 26.43
N ARG A 92 -13.41 11.38 26.43
CA ARG A 92 -12.67 10.13 26.67
C ARG A 92 -12.93 9.54 28.06
N LEU A 93 -12.99 10.38 29.08
CA LEU A 93 -13.29 9.97 30.45
C LEU A 93 -14.67 9.34 30.56
N LEU A 94 -15.71 10.01 30.06
CA LEU A 94 -17.08 9.55 30.20
C LEU A 94 -17.34 8.33 29.33
N SER A 95 -16.80 8.29 28.11
CA SER A 95 -16.93 7.11 27.25
C SER A 95 -16.25 5.88 27.83
N SER A 96 -15.06 6.02 28.44
CA SER A 96 -14.37 4.88 29.07
C SER A 96 -15.09 4.41 30.35
N LEU A 97 -15.66 5.33 31.15
CA LEU A 97 -16.46 4.97 32.32
C LEU A 97 -17.75 4.21 31.94
N ILE A 98 -18.45 4.64 30.89
CA ILE A 98 -19.64 3.95 30.38
C ILE A 98 -19.30 2.55 29.90
N GLN A 99 -18.14 2.38 29.25
CA GLN A 99 -17.62 1.07 28.85
C GLN A 99 -17.11 0.21 30.01
N ARG A 100 -17.10 0.73 31.24
CA ARG A 100 -16.54 0.10 32.45
C ARG A 100 -15.03 -0.16 32.34
N ASP A 101 -14.34 0.62 31.51
CA ASP A 101 -12.90 0.58 31.33
C ASP A 101 -12.22 1.56 32.29
N PHE A 102 -12.15 1.15 33.56
CA PHE A 102 -11.57 1.97 34.63
C PHE A 102 -10.06 2.20 34.45
N GLU A 103 -9.36 1.27 33.80
CA GLU A 103 -7.92 1.39 33.56
C GLU A 103 -7.63 2.50 32.54
N THR A 104 -8.37 2.54 31.43
CA THR A 104 -8.27 3.64 30.45
C THR A 104 -8.72 4.96 31.06
N SER A 105 -9.82 4.96 31.84
CA SER A 105 -10.30 6.16 32.53
C SER A 105 -9.23 6.78 33.44
N LYS A 106 -8.52 5.92 34.20
CA LYS A 106 -7.41 6.32 35.07
C LYS A 106 -6.26 6.90 34.26
N LYS A 107 -5.83 6.21 33.19
CA LYS A 107 -4.75 6.68 32.31
C LYS A 107 -5.06 8.04 31.69
N GLU A 108 -6.25 8.23 31.14
CA GLU A 108 -6.67 9.50 30.56
C GLU A 108 -6.72 10.63 31.59
N THR A 109 -7.14 10.33 32.82
CA THR A 109 -7.14 11.31 33.92
C THR A 109 -5.72 11.73 34.30
N ILE A 110 -4.79 10.78 34.41
CA ILE A 110 -3.37 11.06 34.65
C ILE A 110 -2.81 11.92 33.51
N ARG A 111 -3.10 11.56 32.25
CA ARG A 111 -2.68 12.33 31.07
C ARG A 111 -3.19 13.77 31.13
N PHE A 112 -4.47 13.97 31.41
CA PHE A 112 -5.07 15.29 31.51
C PHE A 112 -4.38 16.17 32.55
N PHE A 113 -4.21 15.69 33.78
CA PHE A 113 -3.53 16.48 34.82
C PHE A 113 -2.06 16.75 34.47
N THR A 114 -1.34 15.74 34.00
CA THR A 114 0.08 15.85 33.63
C THR A 114 0.27 16.86 32.50
N ASN A 115 -0.53 16.76 31.43
CA ASN A 115 -0.43 17.65 30.27
C ASN A 115 -0.96 19.06 30.57
N THR A 116 -1.95 19.19 31.46
CA THR A 116 -2.42 20.51 31.90
C THR A 116 -1.37 21.22 32.76
N ILE A 117 -0.75 20.54 33.72
CA ILE A 117 0.19 21.13 34.69
C ILE A 117 1.59 21.28 34.08
N LEU A 118 2.18 20.17 33.63
CA LEU A 118 3.54 20.15 33.09
C LEU A 118 3.59 20.49 31.60
N GLY A 119 2.51 20.23 30.88
CA GLY A 119 2.41 20.46 29.44
C GLY A 119 1.88 21.85 29.06
N LEU A 120 1.91 22.81 29.99
CA LEU A 120 1.46 24.20 29.78
C LEU A 120 0.03 24.27 29.21
N GLY A 121 -0.94 23.75 29.95
CA GLY A 121 -2.35 23.75 29.53
C GLY A 121 -2.67 22.75 28.41
N GLY A 122 -1.83 21.75 28.20
CA GLY A 122 -2.00 20.70 27.19
C GLY A 122 -1.31 20.97 25.86
N MET A 123 -0.58 22.08 25.70
CA MET A 123 0.21 22.35 24.48
C MET A 123 1.34 21.34 24.27
N TYR A 124 1.83 20.73 25.35
CA TYR A 124 2.81 19.66 25.33
C TYR A 124 2.23 18.39 25.94
N ASP A 125 2.75 17.22 25.53
CA ASP A 125 2.32 15.90 26.01
C ASP A 125 3.42 15.19 26.82
N PRO A 126 3.79 15.70 28.01
CA PRO A 126 4.73 15.04 28.92
C PRO A 126 4.25 13.66 29.39
N ALA A 127 2.93 13.41 29.41
CA ALA A 127 2.40 12.09 29.76
C ALA A 127 2.85 11.01 28.77
N LYS A 128 2.88 11.32 27.46
CA LYS A 128 3.42 10.42 26.44
C LYS A 128 4.95 10.34 26.50
N THR A 129 5.64 11.48 26.55
CA THR A 129 7.11 11.49 26.38
C THR A 129 7.85 10.95 27.60
N LEU A 130 7.46 11.37 28.82
CA LEU A 130 8.13 11.03 30.08
C LEU A 130 7.58 9.74 30.70
N PHE A 131 6.25 9.58 30.71
CA PHE A 131 5.60 8.47 31.40
C PHE A 131 5.15 7.33 30.46
N LYS A 132 5.35 7.47 29.14
CA LYS A 132 4.97 6.48 28.11
C LYS A 132 3.51 6.05 28.20
N ILE A 133 2.63 6.96 28.64
CA ILE A 133 1.19 6.72 28.71
C ILE A 133 0.60 7.20 27.39
N GLU A 134 0.24 6.29 26.49
CA GLU A 134 -0.41 6.64 25.22
C GLU A 134 -1.85 7.16 25.43
N GLN A 135 -2.29 8.04 24.55
CA GLN A 135 -3.67 8.54 24.54
C GLN A 135 -4.61 7.48 23.98
N SER A 136 -5.81 7.37 24.55
CA SER A 136 -6.91 6.59 23.98
C SER A 136 -7.67 7.36 22.90
N THR A 137 -8.31 6.64 21.99
CA THR A 137 -9.18 7.23 20.96
C THR A 137 -10.67 7.18 21.33
N GLU A 138 -10.98 7.00 22.61
CA GLU A 138 -12.34 6.76 23.11
C GLU A 138 -13.32 7.87 22.77
N ASN A 139 -14.53 7.47 22.36
CA ASN A 139 -15.63 8.39 22.06
C ASN A 139 -17.00 7.81 22.43
N MET A 140 -18.05 8.60 22.30
CA MET A 140 -19.40 8.17 22.67
C MET A 140 -19.99 7.12 21.74
N GLU A 141 -19.53 6.99 20.49
CA GLU A 141 -19.92 5.87 19.64
C GLU A 141 -19.43 4.52 20.22
N GLN A 142 -18.17 4.45 20.67
CA GLN A 142 -17.62 3.29 21.37
C GLN A 142 -18.34 3.03 22.70
N ALA A 143 -18.71 4.10 23.43
CA ALA A 143 -19.49 3.98 24.65
C ALA A 143 -20.85 3.31 24.42
N LEU A 144 -21.57 3.74 23.39
CA LEU A 144 -22.84 3.14 22.98
C LEU A 144 -22.65 1.68 22.51
N ALA A 145 -21.55 1.39 21.81
CA ALA A 145 -21.21 0.02 21.42
C ALA A 145 -20.96 -0.88 22.65
N GLY A 146 -20.27 -0.38 23.68
CA GLY A 146 -20.09 -1.04 24.97
C GLY A 146 -21.42 -1.31 25.70
N CYS A 147 -22.41 -0.43 25.52
CA CYS A 147 -23.79 -0.65 25.96
C CYS A 147 -24.60 -1.61 25.07
N LYS A 148 -23.95 -2.34 24.15
CA LYS A 148 -24.57 -3.28 23.20
C LYS A 148 -25.58 -2.63 22.26
N MET A 149 -25.44 -1.34 21.97
CA MET A 149 -26.24 -0.69 20.94
C MET A 149 -25.74 -1.13 19.55
N ASP A 150 -26.66 -1.59 18.71
CA ASP A 150 -26.37 -1.93 17.32
C ASP A 150 -25.87 -0.72 16.54
N ASN A 151 -24.99 -0.95 15.56
CA ASN A 151 -24.44 0.11 14.71
C ASN A 151 -25.56 0.86 13.95
N GLY A 152 -26.64 0.14 13.61
CA GLY A 152 -27.70 0.63 12.75
C GLY A 152 -27.25 0.73 11.29
N LYS A 153 -28.09 1.36 10.45
CA LYS A 153 -27.85 1.44 9.02
C LYS A 153 -26.74 2.45 8.69
N PHE A 154 -25.89 2.09 7.74
CA PHE A 154 -24.89 2.98 7.15
C PHE A 154 -25.53 4.11 6.33
N PHE A 155 -24.99 5.31 6.45
CA PHE A 155 -25.47 6.48 5.73
C PHE A 155 -24.36 7.51 5.52
N VAL A 156 -24.45 8.29 4.45
CA VAL A 156 -23.55 9.41 4.17
C VAL A 156 -24.31 10.71 4.31
N PHE A 157 -23.92 11.52 5.28
CA PHE A 157 -24.55 12.79 5.54
C PHE A 157 -23.87 13.91 4.71
N PRO A 158 -24.55 15.02 4.38
CA PRO A 158 -23.88 16.18 3.82
C PRO A 158 -23.00 16.84 4.89
N LEU A 159 -21.79 17.30 4.52
CA LEU A 159 -20.77 17.90 5.42
C LEU A 159 -20.17 16.92 6.44
N LEU A 160 -21.02 16.20 7.15
CA LEU A 160 -20.63 15.10 8.03
C LEU A 160 -20.40 13.88 7.15
N SER A 161 -19.17 13.38 7.07
CA SER A 161 -18.78 12.21 6.27
C SER A 161 -19.55 10.93 6.69
N PHE A 162 -18.99 9.76 6.39
CA PHE A 162 -19.59 8.46 6.65
C PHE A 162 -20.03 8.32 8.12
N THR A 163 -21.22 7.75 8.32
CA THR A 163 -21.81 7.58 9.64
C THR A 163 -22.77 6.38 9.68
N SER A 164 -23.20 6.04 10.89
CA SER A 164 -24.26 5.09 11.18
C SER A 164 -25.24 5.74 12.17
N PHE A 165 -26.36 5.09 12.48
CA PHE A 165 -27.29 5.63 13.49
C PHE A 165 -26.60 5.79 14.86
N ARG A 166 -25.82 4.77 15.27
CA ARG A 166 -25.04 4.83 16.51
C ARG A 166 -23.95 5.89 16.44
N GLY A 167 -23.23 5.99 15.33
CA GLY A 167 -22.19 6.99 15.13
C GLY A 167 -22.73 8.42 15.17
N LEU A 168 -23.92 8.67 14.61
CA LEU A 168 -24.58 9.97 14.66
C LEU A 168 -24.95 10.35 16.10
N LEU A 169 -25.56 9.45 16.87
CA LEU A 169 -25.85 9.69 18.28
C LEU A 169 -24.57 9.90 19.09
N GLY A 170 -23.52 9.11 18.82
CA GLY A 170 -22.20 9.28 19.40
C GLY A 170 -21.67 10.70 19.19
N ARG A 171 -21.66 11.19 17.95
CA ARG A 171 -21.21 12.56 17.63
C ARG A 171 -22.03 13.65 18.33
N VAL A 172 -23.34 13.47 18.48
CA VAL A 172 -24.20 14.41 19.23
C VAL A 172 -23.79 14.46 20.70
N LEU A 173 -23.56 13.28 21.31
CA LEU A 173 -23.10 13.18 22.69
C LEU A 173 -21.68 13.74 22.86
N ASP A 174 -20.75 13.43 21.95
CA ASP A 174 -19.40 13.99 21.93
C ASP A 174 -19.44 15.52 21.87
N THR A 175 -20.33 16.09 21.04
CA THR A 175 -20.51 17.54 20.92
C THR A 175 -21.03 18.14 22.23
N ALA A 176 -21.97 17.48 22.90
CA ALA A 176 -22.47 17.91 24.21
C ALA A 176 -21.41 17.79 25.32
N LEU A 177 -20.47 16.86 25.21
CA LEU A 177 -19.42 16.67 26.21
C LEU A 177 -18.17 17.52 25.95
N ASN A 178 -18.04 18.09 24.75
CA ASN A 178 -16.92 18.96 24.41
C ASN A 178 -17.09 20.34 25.10
N PRO A 179 -16.19 20.75 26.02
CA PRO A 179 -16.28 22.05 26.66
C PRO A 179 -16.26 23.21 25.65
N GLY A 180 -15.57 23.03 24.52
CA GLY A 180 -15.51 23.99 23.41
C GLY A 180 -16.86 24.21 22.71
N SER A 181 -17.87 23.38 22.95
CA SER A 181 -19.22 23.56 22.40
C SER A 181 -20.00 24.70 23.03
N TYR A 182 -19.71 25.05 24.28
CA TYR A 182 -20.46 26.02 25.06
C TYR A 182 -19.92 27.45 24.97
N ILE A 183 -18.89 27.66 24.15
CA ILE A 183 -18.22 28.94 24.02
C ILE A 183 -18.85 29.73 22.86
N ALA A 184 -19.57 30.82 23.18
CA ALA A 184 -20.44 31.51 22.22
C ALA A 184 -20.03 32.95 21.85
N THR A 185 -18.92 33.48 22.37
CA THR A 185 -18.49 34.83 21.98
C THR A 185 -17.90 34.83 20.56
N PRO A 186 -18.06 35.90 19.76
CA PRO A 186 -17.54 35.95 18.38
C PRO A 186 -16.05 35.65 18.27
N VAL A 187 -15.24 36.17 19.21
CA VAL A 187 -13.79 35.91 19.26
C VAL A 187 -13.51 34.42 19.48
N LEU A 188 -14.23 33.79 20.39
CA LEU A 188 -14.02 32.38 20.71
C LEU A 188 -14.60 31.44 19.65
N ALA A 189 -15.62 31.87 18.91
CA ALA A 189 -16.10 31.15 17.72
C ALA A 189 -15.01 31.08 16.63
N ILE A 190 -14.26 32.17 16.42
CA ILE A 190 -13.10 32.17 15.51
C ILE A 190 -12.00 31.23 16.01
N VAL A 191 -11.70 31.25 17.32
CA VAL A 191 -10.74 30.30 17.92
C VAL A 191 -11.19 28.86 17.67
N LYS A 192 -12.46 28.53 17.97
CA LYS A 192 -13.02 27.20 17.73
C LYS A 192 -12.95 26.79 16.26
N ALA A 193 -13.21 27.71 15.33
CA ALA A 193 -13.05 27.45 13.91
C ALA A 193 -11.59 27.11 13.56
N GLY A 194 -10.62 27.85 14.10
CA GLY A 194 -9.19 27.54 13.96
C GLY A 194 -8.80 26.17 14.52
N LEU A 195 -9.27 25.82 15.72
CA LEU A 195 -9.06 24.49 16.31
C LEU A 195 -9.65 23.38 15.43
N THR A 196 -10.86 23.61 14.90
CA THR A 196 -11.54 22.65 14.03
C THR A 196 -10.75 22.45 12.74
N VAL A 197 -10.35 23.54 12.08
CA VAL A 197 -9.54 23.50 10.86
C VAL A 197 -8.21 22.79 11.09
N ASN A 198 -7.54 23.07 12.21
CA ASN A 198 -6.29 22.41 12.58
C ASN A 198 -6.47 20.89 12.75
N LYS A 199 -7.56 20.47 13.40
CA LYS A 199 -7.86 19.04 13.59
C LYS A 199 -8.18 18.35 12.27
N THR A 200 -8.98 18.99 11.41
CA THR A 200 -9.41 18.40 10.14
C THR A 200 -8.34 18.45 9.06
N SER A 201 -7.32 19.32 9.16
CA SER A 201 -6.22 19.35 8.19
C SER A 201 -5.40 18.07 8.18
N TYR A 202 -5.18 17.42 9.34
CA TYR A 202 -4.47 16.13 9.41
C TYR A 202 -5.19 14.98 8.68
N MET A 203 -6.47 15.13 8.35
CA MET A 203 -7.22 14.11 7.59
C MET A 203 -7.02 14.24 6.07
N GLN A 204 -6.53 15.38 5.57
CA GLN A 204 -6.39 15.60 4.12
C GLN A 204 -5.48 14.63 3.39
N PRO A 205 -4.31 14.22 3.90
CA PRO A 205 -3.49 13.23 3.19
C PRO A 205 -4.27 11.94 2.89
N ILE A 206 -5.03 11.44 3.86
CA ILE A 206 -5.86 10.23 3.67
C ILE A 206 -6.98 10.50 2.65
N ILE A 207 -7.64 11.66 2.72
CA ILE A 207 -8.69 12.02 1.75
C ILE A 207 -8.11 12.11 0.33
N GLN A 208 -6.94 12.72 0.17
CA GLN A 208 -6.24 12.83 -1.11
C GLN A 208 -5.83 11.45 -1.62
N MET A 209 -5.27 10.60 -0.76
CA MET A 209 -4.91 9.22 -1.10
C MET A 209 -6.12 8.43 -1.62
N VAL A 210 -7.26 8.52 -0.93
CA VAL A 210 -8.51 7.85 -1.34
C VAL A 210 -9.03 8.40 -2.67
N GLU A 211 -9.00 9.73 -2.86
CA GLU A 211 -9.46 10.38 -4.09
C GLU A 211 -8.55 10.05 -5.29
N SER A 212 -7.23 10.01 -5.09
CA SER A 212 -6.26 9.92 -6.18
C SER A 212 -5.90 8.51 -6.59
N ASN A 213 -5.91 7.56 -5.65
CA ASN A 213 -5.34 6.23 -5.90
C ASN A 213 -6.37 5.21 -6.37
N TYR A 214 -7.65 5.41 -6.10
CA TYR A 214 -8.70 4.41 -6.34
C TYR A 214 -9.68 4.85 -7.45
N ALA A 215 -10.16 3.88 -8.23
CA ALA A 215 -11.10 4.12 -9.31
C ALA A 215 -12.49 4.46 -8.77
N ASP A 216 -12.91 3.78 -7.69
CA ASP A 216 -14.13 4.08 -6.92
C ASP A 216 -13.78 4.51 -5.47
N PRO A 217 -13.53 5.82 -5.23
CA PRO A 217 -13.21 6.33 -3.90
C PRO A 217 -14.31 6.09 -2.86
N TYR A 218 -15.57 5.90 -3.27
CA TYR A 218 -16.68 5.66 -2.35
C TYR A 218 -16.53 4.30 -1.67
N GLU A 219 -16.30 3.24 -2.45
CA GLU A 219 -16.24 1.88 -1.91
C GLU A 219 -15.04 1.67 -1.02
N ILE A 220 -13.86 2.19 -1.39
CA ILE A 220 -12.69 2.07 -0.53
C ILE A 220 -12.86 2.86 0.79
N ALA A 221 -13.41 4.07 0.73
CA ALA A 221 -13.70 4.85 1.92
C ALA A 221 -14.69 4.11 2.84
N LYS A 222 -15.64 3.36 2.27
CA LYS A 222 -16.69 2.65 2.99
C LYS A 222 -16.09 1.43 3.70
N LYS A 223 -15.22 0.67 3.00
CA LYS A 223 -14.41 -0.41 3.59
C LYS A 223 -13.57 0.11 4.77
N ILE A 224 -12.85 1.22 4.58
CA ILE A 224 -12.02 1.84 5.63
C ILE A 224 -12.88 2.24 6.83
N TYR A 225 -14.02 2.92 6.60
CA TYR A 225 -14.92 3.35 7.68
C TYR A 225 -15.46 2.17 8.50
N GLY A 226 -15.91 1.10 7.84
CA GLY A 226 -16.42 -0.08 8.52
C GLY A 226 -15.36 -0.77 9.37
N LEU A 227 -14.17 -0.95 8.80
CA LEU A 227 -13.02 -1.56 9.46
C LEU A 227 -12.55 -0.73 10.67
N GLU A 228 -12.36 0.57 10.50
CA GLU A 228 -11.93 1.48 11.56
C GLU A 228 -12.95 1.55 12.71
N GLY A 229 -14.24 1.62 12.37
CA GLY A 229 -15.32 1.59 13.36
C GLY A 229 -15.32 0.30 14.18
N TYR A 230 -15.10 -0.84 13.54
CA TYR A 230 -14.99 -2.14 14.23
C TYR A 230 -13.74 -2.20 15.12
N ILE A 231 -12.58 -1.79 14.62
CA ILE A 231 -11.31 -1.75 15.37
C ILE A 231 -11.49 -0.95 16.66
N LYS A 232 -12.03 0.27 16.56
CA LYS A 232 -12.26 1.15 17.71
C LYS A 232 -13.28 0.56 18.69
N CYS A 233 -14.43 0.09 18.21
CA CYS A 233 -15.47 -0.49 19.08
C CYS A 233 -15.01 -1.76 19.81
N LYS A 234 -14.02 -2.47 19.27
CA LYS A 234 -13.42 -3.67 19.88
C LYS A 234 -12.10 -3.40 20.59
N ASN A 235 -11.64 -2.14 20.64
CA ASN A 235 -10.38 -1.74 21.26
C ASN A 235 -9.14 -2.46 20.66
N LEU A 236 -9.19 -2.83 19.38
CA LEU A 236 -8.10 -3.54 18.69
C LEU A 236 -6.93 -2.60 18.33
N ASP A 237 -7.16 -1.29 18.33
CA ASP A 237 -6.14 -0.24 18.17
C ASP A 237 -5.15 -0.15 19.36
N ARG A 238 -5.44 -0.86 20.45
CA ARG A 238 -4.62 -0.91 21.67
C ARG A 238 -3.58 -2.04 21.68
N VAL A 239 -3.45 -2.78 20.58
CA VAL A 239 -2.47 -3.88 20.44
C VAL A 239 -1.05 -3.37 20.68
N ASP A 240 -0.28 -4.12 21.49
CA ASP A 240 1.13 -3.86 21.75
C ASP A 240 2.00 -4.53 20.68
N ILE A 241 2.46 -3.72 19.71
CA ILE A 241 3.26 -4.18 18.59
C ILE A 241 4.56 -4.86 19.03
N LYS A 242 5.22 -4.40 20.11
CA LYS A 242 6.46 -5.03 20.56
C LYS A 242 6.20 -6.46 21.04
N LYS A 243 5.10 -6.63 21.78
CA LYS A 243 4.68 -7.94 22.28
C LYS A 243 4.31 -8.89 21.15
N GLU A 244 3.67 -8.38 20.09
CA GLU A 244 3.38 -9.14 18.87
C GLU A 244 4.66 -9.53 18.12
N MET A 245 5.63 -8.62 17.98
CA MET A 245 6.93 -8.92 17.38
C MET A 245 7.67 -10.03 18.15
N ASP A 246 7.71 -9.93 19.48
CA ASP A 246 8.35 -10.93 20.35
C ASP A 246 7.65 -12.29 20.27
N PHE A 247 6.32 -12.29 20.18
CA PHE A 247 5.52 -13.50 20.02
C PHE A 247 5.82 -14.19 18.67
N VAL A 248 5.79 -13.45 17.57
CA VAL A 248 6.10 -13.97 16.22
C VAL A 248 7.52 -14.54 16.20
N LYS A 249 8.50 -13.78 16.71
CA LYS A 249 9.89 -14.22 16.81
C LYS A 249 10.02 -15.54 17.58
N SER A 250 9.37 -15.66 18.74
CA SER A 250 9.43 -16.87 19.56
C SER A 250 8.83 -18.11 18.89
N ASN A 251 7.82 -17.92 18.03
CA ASN A 251 7.20 -19.01 17.29
C ASN A 251 8.05 -19.45 16.10
N ASP A 252 8.69 -18.50 15.42
CA ASP A 252 9.65 -18.81 14.36
C ASP A 252 10.87 -19.57 14.92
N ASP A 253 11.42 -19.13 16.05
CA ASP A 253 12.52 -19.84 16.74
C ASP A 253 12.13 -21.30 17.09
N LYS A 254 10.88 -21.52 17.53
CA LYS A 254 10.35 -22.88 17.80
C LYS A 254 10.20 -23.73 16.55
N LYS A 255 9.79 -23.14 15.41
CA LYS A 255 9.71 -23.85 14.13
C LYS A 255 11.09 -24.27 13.63
N VAL A 256 12.12 -23.45 13.84
CA VAL A 256 13.52 -23.78 13.50
C VAL A 256 14.05 -24.91 14.40
N ALA A 257 13.72 -24.88 15.70
CA ALA A 257 14.13 -25.91 16.66
C ALA A 257 13.46 -27.29 16.48
N GLN A 258 12.35 -27.37 15.73
CA GLN A 258 11.58 -28.61 15.53
C GLN A 258 11.90 -29.39 14.25
N LYS A 259 12.88 -28.96 13.42
CA LYS A 259 13.31 -29.81 12.29
C LYS A 259 14.07 -31.05 12.80
N PRO A 260 13.77 -32.26 12.27
CA PRO A 260 14.36 -33.49 12.76
C PRO A 260 15.86 -33.59 12.46
N VAL A 261 16.56 -34.18 13.42
CA VAL A 261 17.98 -34.55 13.42
C VAL A 261 18.32 -35.28 12.11
N ILE A 262 19.28 -34.73 11.35
CA ILE A 262 19.91 -35.40 10.20
C ILE A 262 20.49 -36.73 10.71
N LEU A 263 19.94 -37.84 10.22
CA LEU A 263 20.50 -39.18 10.39
C LEU A 263 21.93 -39.18 9.85
N LYS A 264 22.91 -39.17 10.77
CA LYS A 264 24.31 -39.44 10.47
C LYS A 264 24.43 -40.84 9.89
N GLN A 265 24.72 -40.96 8.59
CA GLN A 265 25.38 -42.16 8.09
C GLN A 265 26.87 -42.11 8.51
N LYS A 266 27.30 -43.18 9.17
CA LYS A 266 28.63 -43.40 9.76
C LYS A 266 29.69 -43.73 8.70
N THR A 267 30.76 -42.91 8.67
CA THR A 267 32.24 -43.19 8.70
C THR A 267 32.89 -44.34 7.89
N PRO A 268 34.24 -44.41 7.68
CA PRO A 268 35.32 -43.44 8.03
C PRO A 268 36.45 -43.27 6.98
N VAL A 269 37.21 -42.16 7.04
CA VAL A 269 38.68 -42.20 6.85
C VAL A 269 39.34 -41.23 7.83
N GLN A 270 40.30 -41.76 8.59
CA GLN A 270 41.20 -41.04 9.50
C GLN A 270 42.31 -40.36 8.71
N VAL A 271 42.62 -39.09 9.00
CA VAL A 271 44.01 -38.58 8.98
C VAL A 271 44.18 -37.55 10.11
N ALA A 272 45.34 -37.64 10.74
CA ALA A 272 45.74 -37.09 12.02
C ALA A 272 45.87 -35.56 12.11
N GLU A 273 45.84 -35.10 13.36
CA GLU A 273 46.04 -33.73 13.85
C GLU A 273 47.38 -33.10 13.45
N LYS A 274 47.36 -31.79 13.18
CA LYS A 274 48.26 -30.84 13.88
C LYS A 274 47.72 -29.41 13.81
N ASN A 275 47.67 -28.79 14.98
CA ASN A 275 47.22 -27.43 15.26
C ASN A 275 48.08 -26.37 14.57
N ASP A 276 47.42 -25.35 13.98
CA ASP A 276 47.80 -23.96 14.20
C ASP A 276 46.58 -23.03 14.06
N LYS A 277 46.52 -22.04 14.95
CA LYS A 277 45.37 -21.15 15.18
C LYS A 277 45.09 -20.26 13.97
N ILE A 278 43.96 -20.49 13.31
CA ILE A 278 43.18 -19.47 12.60
C ILE A 278 41.73 -19.68 13.02
N VAL A 279 41.15 -18.73 13.76
CA VAL A 279 39.70 -18.68 13.97
C VAL A 279 39.08 -18.32 12.63
N LYS A 280 38.82 -19.32 11.79
CA LYS A 280 37.86 -19.21 10.69
C LYS A 280 36.48 -19.27 11.31
N THR A 281 35.80 -18.14 11.37
CA THR A 281 34.35 -18.11 11.58
C THR A 281 33.73 -18.70 10.32
N GLU A 282 33.38 -19.99 10.35
CA GLU A 282 32.56 -20.60 9.31
C GLU A 282 31.15 -19.99 9.41
N VAL A 283 30.86 -19.02 8.54
CA VAL A 283 29.50 -18.58 8.24
C VAL A 283 28.88 -19.65 7.38
N THR A 284 28.25 -20.64 8.00
CA THR A 284 27.40 -21.61 7.30
C THR A 284 26.10 -20.91 6.89
N SER A 285 26.09 -20.30 5.71
CA SER A 285 24.88 -19.84 5.04
C SER A 285 24.07 -21.04 4.53
N GLN A 286 23.47 -21.81 5.44
CA GLN A 286 22.45 -22.80 5.09
C GLN A 286 21.10 -22.09 4.97
N ILE A 287 20.78 -21.69 3.74
CA ILE A 287 19.49 -21.11 3.36
C ILE A 287 18.39 -22.13 3.64
N TYR A 288 17.45 -21.77 4.52
CA TYR A 288 16.30 -22.60 4.85
C TYR A 288 15.25 -22.48 3.73
N MET A 289 15.35 -23.32 2.70
CA MET A 289 14.39 -23.34 1.59
C MET A 289 13.11 -24.10 2.00
N PRO A 290 11.92 -23.47 2.00
CA PRO A 290 10.66 -24.18 2.19
C PRO A 290 10.35 -25.04 0.95
N SER A 291 9.84 -26.24 1.16
CA SER A 291 9.47 -27.23 0.12
C SER A 291 8.29 -26.82 -0.79
N PHE A 292 7.86 -25.55 -0.76
CA PHE A 292 6.64 -25.03 -1.39
C PHE A 292 6.86 -24.40 -2.78
N LEU A 293 8.08 -24.42 -3.32
CA LEU A 293 8.48 -23.77 -4.58
C LEU A 293 8.52 -24.68 -5.83
N LYS A 294 8.06 -25.94 -5.74
CA LYS A 294 7.90 -26.80 -6.91
C LYS A 294 6.53 -26.57 -7.56
N GLY A 295 6.48 -25.77 -8.62
CA GLY A 295 5.26 -25.63 -9.43
C GLY A 295 5.31 -24.53 -10.48
N GLY A 296 6.16 -24.66 -11.48
CA GLY A 296 6.07 -23.93 -12.76
C GLY A 296 5.64 -24.89 -13.87
N ALA A 297 5.25 -24.38 -15.04
CA ALA A 297 4.73 -25.12 -16.20
C ALA A 297 5.44 -26.47 -16.45
N ASN A 298 4.68 -27.48 -16.89
CA ASN A 298 5.18 -28.78 -17.33
C ASN A 298 6.27 -28.59 -18.39
N LEU A 299 7.51 -28.61 -17.93
CA LEU A 299 8.72 -28.82 -18.71
C LEU A 299 9.50 -29.86 -17.91
N ASP A 300 9.10 -31.11 -18.09
CA ASP A 300 9.85 -32.27 -17.62
C ASP A 300 11.21 -32.35 -18.34
N ASP A 301 12.19 -32.89 -17.62
CA ASP A 301 13.55 -33.29 -18.04
C ASP A 301 14.56 -32.20 -18.45
N TYR A 302 15.27 -31.67 -17.45
CA TYR A 302 16.70 -31.36 -17.58
C TYR A 302 17.45 -31.79 -16.33
N SER A 303 18.56 -32.51 -16.50
CA SER A 303 19.42 -33.01 -15.43
C SER A 303 20.12 -31.87 -14.68
N THR A 304 19.68 -31.61 -13.44
CA THR A 304 20.12 -30.48 -12.61
C THR A 304 21.17 -30.87 -11.56
N GLU A 305 22.38 -31.30 -11.96
CA GLU A 305 23.38 -31.69 -10.96
C GLU A 305 24.48 -30.65 -10.65
N ASN A 306 24.70 -29.58 -11.44
CA ASN A 306 25.94 -28.77 -11.25
C ASN A 306 25.84 -27.22 -11.20
N PHE A 307 24.66 -26.59 -11.18
CA PHE A 307 24.57 -25.12 -11.06
C PHE A 307 23.90 -24.70 -9.75
N LYS A 308 24.68 -24.03 -8.89
CA LYS A 308 24.24 -23.47 -7.62
C LYS A 308 23.99 -21.96 -7.81
N LEU A 309 22.79 -21.51 -7.46
CA LEU A 309 22.49 -20.08 -7.36
C LEU A 309 23.13 -19.55 -6.08
N ASP A 310 24.17 -18.75 -6.23
CA ASP A 310 24.77 -17.99 -5.14
C ASP A 310 24.34 -16.52 -5.23
N ALA A 311 24.21 -15.86 -4.09
CA ALA A 311 23.87 -14.45 -4.02
C ALA A 311 25.10 -13.58 -4.32
N ASP A 312 24.88 -12.51 -5.09
CA ASP A 312 25.86 -11.46 -5.37
C ASP A 312 25.88 -10.42 -4.24
N ILE A 313 24.76 -10.21 -3.54
CA ILE A 313 24.63 -9.31 -2.38
C ILE A 313 24.08 -10.10 -1.18
N ILE A 314 24.78 -10.00 -0.05
CA ILE A 314 24.38 -10.58 1.23
C ILE A 314 23.81 -9.48 2.13
N LEU A 315 22.65 -9.73 2.74
CA LEU A 315 21.99 -8.82 3.68
C LEU A 315 22.30 -9.22 5.14
N PRO A 316 23.34 -8.67 5.78
CA PRO A 316 23.68 -8.99 7.16
C PRO A 316 22.53 -8.61 8.11
N ASN A 317 22.28 -9.50 9.08
CA ASN A 317 21.25 -9.32 10.11
C ASN A 317 19.83 -9.09 9.57
N PHE A 318 19.52 -9.57 8.36
CA PHE A 318 18.18 -9.40 7.77
C PHE A 318 17.08 -10.14 8.54
N ASN A 319 17.40 -11.28 9.17
CA ASN A 319 16.48 -12.13 9.91
C ASN A 319 15.20 -12.46 9.11
N PRO A 320 15.32 -13.25 8.02
CA PRO A 320 14.21 -13.52 7.11
C PRO A 320 13.03 -14.19 7.85
N GLN A 321 11.82 -13.74 7.53
CA GLN A 321 10.57 -14.37 7.96
C GLN A 321 10.03 -15.23 6.80
N THR A 322 8.73 -15.22 6.54
CA THR A 322 8.20 -15.85 5.33
C THR A 322 8.36 -14.92 4.13
N PRO A 323 8.44 -15.44 2.89
CA PRO A 323 8.57 -14.61 1.69
C PRO A 323 7.52 -13.50 1.58
N VAL A 324 6.27 -13.78 1.97
CA VAL A 324 5.17 -12.78 1.92
C VAL A 324 5.39 -11.70 2.98
N VAL A 325 5.77 -12.08 4.21
CA VAL A 325 6.09 -11.11 5.27
C VAL A 325 7.30 -10.26 4.89
N ASP A 326 8.36 -10.87 4.37
CA ASP A 326 9.56 -10.14 3.97
C ASP A 326 9.27 -9.15 2.84
N SER A 327 8.38 -9.49 1.90
CA SER A 327 7.95 -8.57 0.84
C SER A 327 7.26 -7.31 1.40
N MET A 328 6.57 -7.40 2.54
CA MET A 328 5.96 -6.24 3.20
C MET A 328 6.99 -5.24 3.74
N ARG A 329 8.24 -5.66 3.96
CA ARG A 329 9.33 -4.77 4.37
C ARG A 329 9.65 -3.71 3.33
N THR A 330 9.10 -3.83 2.12
CA THR A 330 9.12 -2.75 1.11
C THR A 330 8.55 -1.42 1.65
N ALA A 331 7.65 -1.47 2.65
CA ALA A 331 7.11 -0.29 3.33
C ALA A 331 8.14 0.41 4.26
N LEU A 332 9.28 -0.23 4.55
CA LEU A 332 10.38 0.36 5.31
C LEU A 332 11.34 1.15 4.42
N PHE A 333 11.15 1.13 3.10
CA PHE A 333 12.00 1.90 2.20
C PHE A 333 11.74 3.38 2.44
N ASP A 334 12.78 4.07 2.91
CA ASP A 334 12.76 5.49 3.23
C ASP A 334 14.14 6.10 2.97
N LEU A 335 14.19 7.39 2.67
CA LEU A 335 15.41 8.13 2.37
C LEU A 335 15.40 9.50 3.05
N PRO A 336 16.54 9.94 3.63
CA PRO A 336 16.61 11.21 4.31
C PRO A 336 16.33 12.38 3.36
N GLY A 337 15.64 13.40 3.87
CA GLY A 337 15.29 14.62 3.14
C GLY A 337 14.18 14.49 2.10
N VAL A 338 13.46 13.37 2.04
CA VAL A 338 12.34 13.19 1.08
C VAL A 338 11.09 13.94 1.52
N ASP A 339 10.66 13.71 2.76
CA ASP A 339 9.47 14.33 3.36
C ASP A 339 9.80 15.31 4.51
N GLU A 340 11.08 15.60 4.74
CA GLU A 340 11.51 16.54 5.77
C GLU A 340 11.13 18.00 5.44
N SER A 341 10.39 18.63 6.33
CA SER A 341 9.96 20.03 6.24
C SER A 341 9.66 20.60 7.62
N ILE A 342 9.82 21.92 7.80
CA ILE A 342 9.33 22.63 9.00
C ILE A 342 7.85 23.03 8.89
N TRP A 343 7.28 22.87 7.69
CA TRP A 343 5.91 23.18 7.34
C TRP A 343 5.17 21.90 6.96
N ASN A 344 3.91 21.81 7.38
CA ASN A 344 3.01 20.70 7.08
C ASN A 344 2.92 20.41 5.57
N GLU A 345 2.69 19.15 5.17
CA GLU A 345 2.61 18.70 3.76
C GLU A 345 1.62 19.47 2.87
N LEU A 346 0.54 20.00 3.44
CA LEU A 346 -0.44 20.80 2.68
C LEU A 346 0.04 22.23 2.42
N SER A 347 1.09 22.67 3.10
CA SER A 347 1.61 24.03 3.03
C SER A 347 2.22 24.34 1.67
N VAL A 348 1.93 25.52 1.13
CA VAL A 348 2.62 25.99 -0.08
C VAL A 348 4.07 26.37 0.16
N TRP A 349 4.50 26.43 1.42
CA TRP A 349 5.89 26.68 1.84
C TRP A 349 6.66 25.39 2.12
N ASN A 350 5.99 24.24 2.07
CA ASN A 350 6.69 22.97 2.14
C ASN A 350 7.62 22.85 0.91
N ARG A 351 8.90 22.57 1.17
CA ARG A 351 9.97 22.45 0.16
C ARG A 351 10.66 21.09 0.23
N SER A 352 10.04 20.10 0.88
CA SER A 352 10.49 18.71 0.86
C SER A 352 10.64 18.23 -0.58
N PHE A 353 11.47 17.23 -0.81
CA PHE A 353 11.69 16.70 -2.15
C PHE A 353 10.38 16.23 -2.80
N SER A 354 9.54 15.51 -2.06
CA SER A 354 8.25 15.01 -2.55
C SER A 354 7.31 16.11 -3.04
N GLN A 355 7.33 17.28 -2.38
CA GLN A 355 6.52 18.45 -2.75
C GLN A 355 7.13 19.27 -3.90
N ARG A 356 8.42 19.11 -4.19
CA ARG A 356 9.08 19.74 -5.36
C ARG A 356 8.74 19.05 -6.68
N ILE A 357 8.30 17.79 -6.64
CA ILE A 357 7.92 17.02 -7.82
C ILE A 357 6.59 17.58 -8.37
N LYS A 358 6.64 18.08 -9.60
CA LYS A 358 5.51 18.70 -10.30
C LYS A 358 4.65 17.65 -11.00
N THR A 359 3.40 18.01 -11.29
CA THR A 359 2.46 17.21 -12.08
C THR A 359 2.20 17.89 -13.42
N SER A 360 2.10 17.11 -14.50
CA SER A 360 1.68 17.59 -15.83
C SER A 360 0.81 16.53 -16.51
N TYR A 361 0.30 16.87 -17.69
CA TYR A 361 -0.66 16.09 -18.45
C TYR A 361 -0.25 15.99 -19.91
N VAL A 362 -0.64 14.89 -20.56
CA VAL A 362 -0.39 14.67 -21.98
C VAL A 362 -1.54 13.88 -22.63
N GLY A 363 -2.00 14.34 -23.78
CA GLY A 363 -3.02 13.63 -24.56
C GLY A 363 -2.45 12.38 -25.24
N VAL A 364 -2.91 11.20 -24.82
CA VAL A 364 -2.43 9.91 -25.36
C VAL A 364 -3.32 9.40 -26.49
N THR A 365 -4.63 9.34 -26.28
CA THR A 365 -5.60 8.91 -27.30
C THR A 365 -6.69 9.96 -27.45
N GLU A 366 -7.05 10.29 -28.68
CA GLU A 366 -8.10 11.26 -28.96
C GLU A 366 -9.45 10.80 -28.36
N GLY A 367 -10.18 11.72 -27.74
CA GLY A 367 -11.44 11.43 -27.06
C GLY A 367 -11.32 10.66 -25.74
N ARG A 368 -10.09 10.39 -25.26
CA ARG A 368 -9.80 9.79 -23.96
C ARG A 368 -9.27 10.83 -22.98
N ALA A 369 -9.15 10.47 -21.70
CA ALA A 369 -8.63 11.39 -20.69
C ALA A 369 -7.13 11.67 -20.92
N ASP A 370 -6.67 12.88 -20.65
CA ASP A 370 -5.24 13.16 -20.65
C ASP A 370 -4.53 12.31 -19.58
N TYR A 371 -3.39 11.75 -19.95
CA TYR A 371 -2.57 10.99 -19.02
C TYR A 371 -1.84 11.93 -18.07
N ARG A 372 -2.00 11.69 -16.77
CA ARG A 372 -1.36 12.44 -15.69
C ARG A 372 -0.04 11.79 -15.32
N PHE A 373 1.04 12.57 -15.28
CA PHE A 373 2.37 12.11 -14.87
C PHE A 373 3.05 13.13 -13.96
N ARG A 374 4.10 12.70 -13.25
CA ARG A 374 4.90 13.56 -12.40
C ARG A 374 6.33 13.70 -12.91
N TYR A 375 6.98 14.81 -12.59
CA TYR A 375 8.35 15.06 -13.00
C TYR A 375 9.06 16.06 -12.10
N ILE A 376 10.38 15.96 -12.06
CA ILE A 376 11.28 16.94 -11.45
C ILE A 376 12.51 17.09 -12.35
N LEU A 377 12.80 18.32 -12.78
CA LEU A 377 13.91 18.58 -13.70
C LEU A 377 15.12 19.11 -12.95
N GLN A 378 16.30 18.75 -13.45
CA GLN A 378 17.54 19.42 -13.07
C GLN A 378 17.54 20.86 -13.58
N LYS A 379 18.42 21.68 -12.97
CA LYS A 379 18.65 23.05 -13.47
C LYS A 379 19.36 23.05 -14.80
N ASP A 380 20.26 22.09 -15.00
CA ASP A 380 20.93 21.87 -16.27
C ASP A 380 19.94 21.26 -17.29
N LYS A 381 19.88 21.89 -18.47
CA LYS A 381 18.93 21.59 -19.53
C LYS A 381 19.37 20.42 -20.42
N SER A 382 20.61 19.96 -20.30
CA SER A 382 21.13 18.78 -20.97
C SER A 382 21.22 17.56 -20.06
N SER A 383 20.76 17.66 -18.81
CA SER A 383 20.84 16.56 -17.86
C SER A 383 20.09 15.32 -18.36
N PRO A 384 20.63 14.11 -18.12
CA PRO A 384 20.00 12.87 -18.55
C PRO A 384 18.64 12.68 -17.86
N LEU A 385 17.81 11.80 -18.43
CA LEU A 385 16.44 11.58 -17.96
C LEU A 385 16.28 10.17 -17.39
N ALA A 386 15.81 10.07 -16.15
CA ALA A 386 15.33 8.84 -15.56
C ALA A 386 13.80 8.73 -15.70
N ILE A 387 13.30 7.58 -16.12
CA ILE A 387 11.87 7.28 -16.26
C ILE A 387 11.53 6.10 -15.35
N ILE A 388 10.57 6.32 -14.44
CA ILE A 388 10.15 5.32 -13.45
C ILE A 388 8.88 4.63 -13.91
N TYR A 389 8.93 3.29 -13.97
CA TYR A 389 7.79 2.40 -14.18
C TYR A 389 7.53 1.56 -12.92
N PRO A 390 6.50 1.90 -12.14
CA PRO A 390 6.30 1.31 -10.83
C PRO A 390 5.61 -0.06 -10.91
N SER A 391 5.49 -0.68 -9.74
CA SER A 391 4.84 -1.98 -9.56
C SER A 391 3.37 -1.96 -9.96
N ILE A 392 2.77 -3.14 -10.02
CA ILE A 392 1.38 -3.30 -10.47
C ILE A 392 0.38 -2.44 -9.67
N GLY A 393 -0.40 -1.64 -10.39
CA GLY A 393 -1.46 -0.80 -9.80
C GLY A 393 -0.96 0.35 -8.91
N GLU A 394 0.34 0.62 -8.86
CA GLU A 394 0.90 1.81 -8.21
C GLU A 394 0.58 3.08 -9.00
N GLY A 395 0.27 4.15 -8.26
CA GLY A 395 -0.01 5.46 -8.83
C GLY A 395 1.22 6.34 -8.97
N ILE A 396 1.08 7.45 -9.70
CA ILE A 396 2.13 8.48 -9.84
C ILE A 396 2.57 9.13 -8.51
N MET A 397 1.83 8.88 -7.43
CA MET A 397 2.10 9.36 -6.08
C MET A 397 2.72 8.28 -5.18
N SER A 398 3.13 7.12 -5.73
CA SER A 398 3.66 6.03 -4.89
C SER A 398 4.97 6.44 -4.21
N SER A 399 5.11 6.11 -2.92
CA SER A 399 6.29 6.40 -2.12
C SER A 399 7.55 5.79 -2.75
N HIS A 400 7.47 4.54 -3.23
CA HIS A 400 8.55 3.88 -3.95
C HIS A 400 9.06 4.69 -5.14
N SER A 401 8.16 5.21 -5.97
CA SER A 401 8.54 6.03 -7.12
C SER A 401 9.21 7.34 -6.71
N VAL A 402 8.74 7.98 -5.62
CA VAL A 402 9.33 9.23 -5.11
C VAL A 402 10.73 8.98 -4.54
N LEU A 403 10.94 7.87 -3.83
CA LEU A 403 12.22 7.48 -3.27
C LEU A 403 13.24 7.12 -4.37
N LEU A 404 12.83 6.35 -5.38
CA LEU A 404 13.65 6.09 -6.56
C LEU A 404 13.97 7.40 -7.31
N ALA A 405 12.99 8.30 -7.43
CA ALA A 405 13.22 9.60 -8.04
C ALA A 405 14.24 10.43 -7.27
N LYS A 406 14.28 10.33 -5.93
CA LYS A 406 15.31 10.98 -5.11
C LYS A 406 16.71 10.46 -5.45
N LEU A 407 16.89 9.14 -5.54
CA LEU A 407 18.19 8.53 -5.86
C LEU A 407 18.71 9.00 -7.22
N PHE A 408 17.86 9.00 -8.25
CA PHE A 408 18.24 9.51 -9.58
C PHE A 408 18.48 11.01 -9.60
N TYR A 409 17.64 11.79 -8.92
CA TYR A 409 17.79 13.24 -8.87
C TYR A 409 19.10 13.65 -8.17
N ASP A 410 19.47 12.96 -7.10
CA ASP A 410 20.76 13.18 -6.42
C ASP A 410 21.95 12.80 -7.30
N ALA A 411 21.79 11.80 -8.18
CA ALA A 411 22.80 11.43 -9.18
C ALA A 411 22.87 12.39 -10.38
N GLY A 412 22.02 13.43 -10.42
CA GLY A 412 22.04 14.46 -11.46
C GLY A 412 21.10 14.19 -12.64
N TYR A 413 20.14 13.27 -12.50
CA TYR A 413 19.12 13.03 -13.52
C TYR A 413 17.92 13.98 -13.32
N SER A 414 17.34 14.43 -14.43
CA SER A 414 15.92 14.80 -14.41
C SER A 414 15.09 13.53 -14.30
N VAL A 415 13.93 13.57 -13.65
CA VAL A 415 13.13 12.37 -13.40
C VAL A 415 11.68 12.56 -13.85
N VAL A 416 11.14 11.55 -14.51
CA VAL A 416 9.72 11.38 -14.83
C VAL A 416 9.19 10.15 -14.09
N ILE A 417 8.06 10.31 -13.41
CA ILE A 417 7.32 9.23 -12.76
C ILE A 417 6.03 9.00 -13.55
N GLN A 418 5.91 7.81 -14.11
CA GLN A 418 4.66 7.31 -14.70
C GLN A 418 3.97 6.40 -13.68
N GLY A 419 2.64 6.41 -13.67
CA GLY A 419 1.85 5.42 -12.94
C GLY A 419 1.95 4.08 -13.65
N SER A 420 1.66 3.00 -12.92
CA SER A 420 1.64 1.65 -13.49
C SER A 420 0.69 1.61 -14.69
N HIS A 421 1.07 0.91 -15.76
CA HIS A 421 0.18 0.69 -16.90
C HIS A 421 -1.02 -0.22 -16.55
N PHE A 422 -0.96 -0.89 -15.39
CA PHE A 422 -2.09 -1.60 -14.77
C PHE A 422 -2.99 -0.68 -13.91
N GLN A 423 -2.63 0.59 -13.72
CA GLN A 423 -3.42 1.55 -12.94
C GLN A 423 -4.57 2.12 -13.78
N TRP A 424 -5.71 2.36 -13.13
CA TRP A 424 -6.91 2.91 -13.76
C TRP A 424 -6.70 4.24 -14.52
N GLU A 425 -5.81 5.12 -14.06
CA GLU A 425 -5.52 6.39 -14.75
C GLU A 425 -4.85 6.18 -16.10
N PHE A 426 -3.93 5.22 -16.18
CA PHE A 426 -3.27 4.86 -17.42
C PHE A 426 -4.30 4.33 -18.43
N VAL A 427 -5.11 3.35 -18.02
CA VAL A 427 -6.13 2.75 -18.88
C VAL A 427 -7.19 3.75 -19.34
N LYS A 428 -7.57 4.74 -18.52
CA LYS A 428 -8.47 5.83 -18.94
C LYS A 428 -7.92 6.70 -20.06
N SER A 429 -6.59 6.79 -20.18
CA SER A 429 -5.93 7.58 -21.22
C SER A 429 -5.66 6.79 -22.51
N MET A 430 -5.71 5.46 -22.45
CA MET A 430 -5.45 4.54 -23.57
C MET A 430 -6.72 4.26 -24.40
N PRO A 431 -6.61 3.67 -25.61
CA PRO A 431 -7.75 3.20 -26.40
C PRO A 431 -8.67 2.26 -25.61
N LYS A 432 -9.96 2.17 -26.00
CA LYS A 432 -10.98 1.40 -25.25
C LYS A 432 -10.71 -0.10 -25.20
N ASP A 433 -10.00 -0.63 -26.19
CA ASP A 433 -9.61 -2.03 -26.36
C ASP A 433 -8.25 -2.36 -25.71
N TYR A 434 -7.59 -1.38 -25.09
CA TYR A 434 -6.35 -1.61 -24.36
C TYR A 434 -6.62 -2.28 -23.01
N HIS A 435 -6.06 -3.47 -22.82
CA HIS A 435 -6.10 -4.23 -21.57
C HIS A 435 -4.65 -4.58 -21.17
N PRO A 436 -4.16 -4.12 -20.01
CA PRO A 436 -2.79 -4.37 -19.59
C PRO A 436 -2.58 -5.83 -19.15
N GLY A 437 -1.38 -6.37 -19.36
CA GLY A 437 -1.01 -7.75 -19.02
C GLY A 437 -0.37 -8.53 -20.17
N LEU A 438 -0.11 -7.89 -21.31
CA LEU A 438 0.62 -8.46 -22.44
C LEU A 438 1.90 -7.65 -22.64
N PRO A 439 3.04 -8.06 -22.03
CA PRO A 439 4.23 -7.21 -21.90
C PRO A 439 4.74 -6.59 -23.21
N ALA A 440 4.69 -7.32 -24.32
CA ALA A 440 5.06 -6.77 -25.63
C ALA A 440 4.13 -5.64 -26.11
N LYS A 441 2.81 -5.78 -25.93
CA LYS A 441 1.84 -4.73 -26.27
C LYS A 441 1.94 -3.56 -25.28
N ASP A 442 2.15 -3.87 -24.00
CA ASP A 442 2.30 -2.89 -22.94
C ASP A 442 3.56 -2.03 -23.14
N ALA A 443 4.66 -2.62 -23.61
CA ALA A 443 5.88 -1.90 -23.96
C ALA A 443 5.64 -0.89 -25.10
N ILE A 444 4.86 -1.24 -26.13
CA ILE A 444 4.48 -0.31 -27.21
C ILE A 444 3.66 0.86 -26.67
N ALA A 445 2.69 0.58 -25.80
CA ALA A 445 1.87 1.61 -25.15
C ALA A 445 2.74 2.55 -24.31
N LEU A 446 3.58 2.00 -23.42
CA LEU A 446 4.50 2.77 -22.58
C LEU A 446 5.49 3.60 -23.39
N ARG A 447 6.04 3.06 -24.48
CA ARG A 447 6.90 3.79 -25.41
C ARG A 447 6.21 5.03 -25.96
N SER A 448 4.98 4.86 -26.45
CA SER A 448 4.18 5.96 -27.02
C SER A 448 3.89 7.05 -25.98
N VAL A 449 3.44 6.66 -24.78
CA VAL A 449 3.19 7.60 -23.68
C VAL A 449 4.47 8.34 -23.30
N THR A 450 5.58 7.61 -23.14
CA THR A 450 6.87 8.18 -22.74
C THR A 450 7.40 9.17 -23.77
N LEU A 451 7.35 8.83 -25.06
CA LEU A 451 7.75 9.73 -26.13
C LEU A 451 6.96 11.04 -26.10
N LYS A 452 5.65 10.96 -25.87
CA LYS A 452 4.79 12.16 -25.75
C LYS A 452 5.14 12.99 -24.51
N ILE A 453 5.46 12.37 -23.39
CA ILE A 453 5.91 13.06 -22.17
C ILE A 453 7.23 13.79 -22.43
N ILE A 454 8.21 13.09 -23.00
CA ILE A 454 9.53 13.64 -23.33
C ILE A 454 9.38 14.86 -24.23
N ASN A 455 8.66 14.72 -25.35
CA ASN A 455 8.41 15.82 -26.29
C ASN A 455 7.69 17.00 -25.63
N ASN A 456 6.70 16.73 -24.76
CA ASN A 456 5.99 17.78 -24.01
C ASN A 456 6.94 18.57 -23.10
N LEU A 457 7.79 17.88 -22.34
CA LEU A 457 8.74 18.50 -21.42
C LEU A 457 9.85 19.26 -22.15
N GLN A 458 10.44 18.68 -23.20
CA GLN A 458 11.47 19.34 -24.01
C GLN A 458 10.93 20.64 -24.63
N LYS A 459 9.73 20.61 -25.21
CA LYS A 459 9.08 21.80 -25.76
C LYS A 459 8.78 22.84 -24.69
N ARG A 460 8.26 22.43 -23.53
CA ARG A 460 7.83 23.32 -22.46
C ARG A 460 8.99 24.02 -21.76
N TYR A 461 10.12 23.35 -21.59
CA TYR A 461 11.27 23.85 -20.83
C TYR A 461 12.48 24.22 -21.70
N SER A 462 12.38 24.01 -23.01
CA SER A 462 13.47 24.20 -23.97
C SER A 462 14.74 23.49 -23.48
N CYS A 463 14.61 22.19 -23.23
CA CYS A 463 15.65 21.30 -22.73
C CYS A 463 15.80 20.08 -23.66
N GLU A 464 16.91 19.37 -23.54
CA GLU A 464 17.18 18.17 -24.32
C GLU A 464 17.61 17.02 -23.38
N PHE A 465 17.04 15.84 -23.64
CA PHE A 465 17.36 14.64 -22.89
C PHE A 465 18.15 13.70 -23.80
N GLY A 466 19.48 13.72 -23.66
CA GLY A 466 20.39 12.80 -24.36
C GLY A 466 20.16 11.37 -23.87
N ASP A 467 20.86 10.99 -22.80
CA ASP A 467 20.74 9.65 -22.22
C ASP A 467 19.44 9.45 -21.45
N LYS A 468 18.87 8.26 -21.57
CA LYS A 468 17.66 7.85 -20.85
C LYS A 468 17.89 6.58 -20.06
N VAL A 469 17.48 6.59 -18.80
CA VAL A 469 17.49 5.42 -17.93
C VAL A 469 16.07 5.08 -17.54
N PHE A 470 15.63 3.86 -17.85
CA PHE A 470 14.33 3.34 -17.45
C PHE A 470 14.53 2.47 -16.22
N ILE A 471 13.85 2.81 -15.13
CA ILE A 471 13.83 1.96 -13.93
C ILE A 471 12.43 1.38 -13.72
N GLY A 472 12.35 0.06 -13.71
CA GLY A 472 11.13 -0.68 -13.44
C GLY A 472 11.19 -1.41 -12.11
N THR A 473 10.06 -1.51 -11.41
CA THR A 473 9.88 -2.42 -10.25
C THR A 473 8.77 -3.42 -10.53
N SER A 474 8.96 -4.69 -10.16
CA SER A 474 7.96 -5.76 -10.30
C SER A 474 7.36 -5.82 -11.71
N PHE A 475 6.04 -5.64 -11.87
CA PHE A 475 5.37 -5.59 -13.17
C PHE A 475 5.94 -4.49 -14.10
N GLY A 476 6.34 -3.34 -13.57
CA GLY A 476 7.05 -2.30 -14.34
C GLY A 476 8.46 -2.73 -14.77
N ALA A 477 9.13 -3.57 -13.98
CA ALA A 477 10.44 -4.16 -14.31
C ALA A 477 10.34 -5.16 -15.47
N LEU A 478 9.29 -5.99 -15.48
CA LEU A 478 9.00 -6.88 -16.60
C LEU A 478 8.83 -6.06 -17.89
N THR A 479 7.93 -5.08 -17.88
CA THR A 479 7.63 -4.31 -19.09
C THR A 479 8.80 -3.41 -19.51
N SER A 480 9.68 -2.97 -18.59
CA SER A 480 10.92 -2.26 -18.97
C SER A 480 11.89 -3.12 -19.77
N LEU A 481 12.00 -4.42 -19.48
CA LEU A 481 12.85 -5.33 -20.27
C LEU A 481 12.26 -5.57 -21.66
N PHE A 482 10.95 -5.72 -21.77
CA PHE A 482 10.26 -5.79 -23.08
C PHE A 482 10.39 -4.49 -23.86
N LEU A 483 10.40 -3.33 -23.19
CA LEU A 483 10.72 -2.06 -23.83
C LEU A 483 12.17 -2.04 -24.32
N GLY A 484 13.11 -2.60 -23.57
CA GLY A 484 14.51 -2.76 -24.00
C GLY A 484 14.65 -3.59 -25.26
N ASP A 485 13.97 -4.73 -25.33
CA ASP A 485 13.91 -5.56 -26.54
C ASP A 485 13.28 -4.83 -27.73
N LEU A 486 12.19 -4.09 -27.49
CA LEU A 486 11.53 -3.26 -28.51
C LEU A 486 12.45 -2.15 -29.04
N GLU A 487 13.17 -1.46 -28.16
CA GLU A 487 14.11 -0.38 -28.53
C GLU A 487 15.39 -0.90 -29.17
N SER A 488 15.80 -2.14 -28.88
CA SER A 488 16.92 -2.80 -29.59
C SER A 488 16.62 -3.02 -31.09
N ARG A 489 15.33 -3.03 -31.46
CA ARG A 489 14.86 -3.21 -32.83
C ARG A 489 14.55 -1.89 -33.53
N ASP A 490 13.81 -1.00 -32.86
CA ASP A 490 13.22 0.20 -33.49
C ASP A 490 13.78 1.55 -32.96
N ASN A 491 14.67 1.54 -31.96
CA ASN A 491 15.36 2.68 -31.32
C ASN A 491 14.67 4.06 -31.46
N VAL A 492 13.47 4.21 -30.90
CA VAL A 492 12.64 5.41 -31.01
C VAL A 492 12.96 6.43 -29.92
N LEU A 493 13.30 5.95 -28.72
CA LEU A 493 13.59 6.76 -27.54
C LEU A 493 15.07 7.19 -27.50
N GLY A 494 15.91 6.69 -28.42
CA GLY A 494 17.34 6.94 -28.46
C GLY A 494 18.09 6.08 -27.43
N ASP A 495 19.30 6.52 -27.07
CA ASP A 495 20.18 5.77 -26.16
C ASP A 495 19.51 5.53 -24.79
N SER A 496 19.12 4.27 -24.59
CA SER A 496 18.26 3.82 -23.50
C SER A 496 18.94 2.70 -22.70
N LYS A 497 19.07 2.90 -21.40
CA LYS A 497 19.59 1.92 -20.42
C LYS A 497 18.46 1.51 -19.47
N PHE A 498 18.47 0.27 -18.99
CA PHE A 498 17.35 -0.31 -18.24
C PHE A 498 17.80 -0.87 -16.88
N ILE A 499 17.11 -0.53 -15.80
CA ILE A 499 17.27 -1.13 -14.48
C ILE A 499 15.95 -1.79 -14.10
N SER A 500 15.97 -3.08 -13.82
CA SER A 500 14.76 -3.87 -13.54
C SER A 500 14.88 -4.52 -12.17
N ILE A 501 14.00 -4.16 -11.23
CA ILE A 501 14.02 -4.68 -9.86
C ILE A 501 12.85 -5.65 -9.68
N CYS A 502 13.16 -6.89 -9.32
CA CYS A 502 12.23 -8.00 -9.14
C CYS A 502 11.27 -8.25 -10.33
N PRO A 503 11.71 -8.26 -11.60
CA PRO A 503 10.81 -8.58 -12.70
C PRO A 503 10.26 -10.01 -12.56
N PRO A 504 8.92 -10.22 -12.59
CA PRO A 504 8.38 -11.57 -12.71
C PRO A 504 8.93 -12.25 -13.97
N VAL A 505 9.55 -13.43 -13.82
CA VAL A 505 10.10 -14.16 -14.97
C VAL A 505 8.99 -14.74 -15.86
N ASP A 506 7.91 -15.19 -15.23
CA ASP A 506 6.72 -15.74 -15.87
C ASP A 506 5.49 -15.11 -15.19
N LEU A 507 4.77 -14.31 -15.97
CA LEU A 507 3.62 -13.56 -15.47
C LEU A 507 2.46 -14.48 -15.05
N ILE A 508 2.23 -15.61 -15.74
CA ILE A 508 1.17 -16.56 -15.38
C ILE A 508 1.50 -17.26 -14.06
N TYR A 509 2.76 -17.62 -13.84
CA TYR A 509 3.20 -18.13 -12.53
C TYR A 509 2.98 -17.11 -11.43
N ALA A 510 3.39 -15.85 -11.63
CA ALA A 510 3.20 -14.79 -10.64
C ALA A 510 1.71 -14.56 -10.32
N MET A 511 0.84 -14.51 -11.34
CA MET A 511 -0.62 -14.41 -11.16
C MET A 511 -1.17 -15.57 -10.34
N LYS A 512 -0.77 -16.81 -10.63
CA LYS A 512 -1.17 -18.00 -9.85
C LYS A 512 -0.76 -17.90 -8.37
N GLN A 513 0.44 -17.38 -8.08
CA GLN A 513 0.87 -17.20 -6.68
C GLN A 513 0.04 -16.14 -5.94
N ILE A 514 -0.32 -15.05 -6.62
CA ILE A 514 -1.17 -13.99 -6.05
C ILE A 514 -2.59 -14.50 -5.78
N ASP A 515 -3.20 -15.18 -6.75
CA ASP A 515 -4.55 -15.75 -6.61
C ASP A 515 -4.56 -16.80 -5.49
N LYS A 516 -3.57 -17.71 -5.47
CA LYS A 516 -3.43 -18.73 -4.42
C LYS A 516 -3.34 -18.12 -3.02
N ASN A 517 -2.53 -17.07 -2.84
CA ASN A 517 -2.39 -16.39 -1.55
C ASN A 517 -3.71 -15.75 -1.10
N SER A 518 -4.53 -15.29 -2.04
CA SER A 518 -5.80 -14.64 -1.75
C SER A 518 -6.93 -15.65 -1.46
N GLU A 519 -6.89 -16.82 -2.09
CA GLU A 519 -7.83 -17.92 -1.82
C GLU A 519 -7.70 -18.51 -0.41
N GLU A 520 -6.57 -18.28 0.28
CA GLU A 520 -6.36 -18.80 1.64
C GLU A 520 -7.28 -18.17 2.69
N TRP A 521 -7.97 -17.08 2.39
CA TRP A 521 -8.85 -16.38 3.34
C TRP A 521 -10.09 -17.19 3.73
N ASN A 522 -10.53 -18.09 2.85
CA ASN A 522 -11.71 -18.94 3.07
C ASN A 522 -11.40 -20.14 3.98
N LYS A 523 -10.14 -20.39 4.32
CA LYS A 523 -9.72 -21.57 5.11
C LYS A 523 -10.11 -21.48 6.61
N SER A 524 -10.50 -20.31 7.11
CA SER A 524 -10.99 -20.13 8.49
C SER A 524 -12.02 -19.01 8.61
N SER A 525 -13.24 -19.28 8.13
CA SER A 525 -14.34 -18.32 8.05
C SER A 525 -14.86 -17.83 9.42
N GLU A 526 -14.77 -18.65 10.47
CA GLU A 526 -15.38 -18.32 11.78
C GLU A 526 -14.77 -17.09 12.48
N ASP A 527 -13.51 -16.73 12.18
CA ASP A 527 -12.81 -15.59 12.81
C ASP A 527 -12.28 -14.56 11.78
N LEU A 528 -12.63 -14.67 10.50
CA LEU A 528 -12.07 -13.85 9.42
C LEU A 528 -12.23 -12.34 9.70
N LYS A 529 -13.42 -11.92 10.14
CA LYS A 529 -13.72 -10.52 10.48
C LYS A 529 -12.77 -9.97 11.55
N GLN A 530 -12.57 -10.71 12.63
CA GLN A 530 -11.72 -10.27 13.73
C GLN A 530 -10.24 -10.32 13.36
N ARG A 531 -9.80 -11.34 12.62
CA ARG A 531 -8.42 -11.45 12.09
C ARG A 531 -8.08 -10.28 11.18
N VAL A 532 -8.96 -9.94 10.24
CA VAL A 532 -8.77 -8.81 9.32
C VAL A 532 -8.69 -7.50 10.10
N ALA A 533 -9.59 -7.29 11.07
CA ALA A 533 -9.57 -6.10 11.92
C ALA A 533 -8.29 -6.00 12.77
N LEU A 534 -7.84 -7.11 13.36
CA LEU A 534 -6.59 -7.15 14.13
C LEU A 534 -5.38 -6.86 13.25
N THR A 535 -5.33 -7.48 12.07
CA THR A 535 -4.27 -7.28 11.08
C THR A 535 -4.19 -5.81 10.65
N ALA A 536 -5.33 -5.20 10.33
CA ALA A 536 -5.41 -3.79 9.98
C ALA A 536 -5.02 -2.87 11.15
N ALA A 537 -5.41 -3.20 12.39
CA ALA A 537 -4.99 -2.46 13.58
C ALA A 537 -3.46 -2.49 13.76
N LYS A 538 -2.82 -3.64 13.53
CA LYS A 538 -1.35 -3.77 13.53
C LYS A 538 -0.70 -2.87 12.48
N VAL A 539 -1.24 -2.85 11.25
CA VAL A 539 -0.77 -1.96 10.18
C VAL A 539 -0.88 -0.48 10.58
N LEU A 540 -2.05 -0.06 11.08
CA LEU A 540 -2.27 1.32 11.51
C LEU A 540 -1.30 1.72 12.63
N LYS A 541 -1.04 0.82 13.58
CA LYS A 541 -0.15 1.08 14.71
C LYS A 541 1.32 1.17 14.28
N LEU A 542 1.75 0.33 13.34
CA LEU A 542 3.08 0.44 12.72
C LEU A 542 3.25 1.73 11.92
N TYR A 543 2.21 2.18 11.22
CA TYR A 543 2.28 3.44 10.49
C TYR A 543 2.44 4.64 11.44
N GLN A 544 1.74 4.60 12.59
CA GLN A 544 1.80 5.63 13.63
C GLN A 544 3.04 5.57 14.52
N SER A 545 3.87 4.53 14.46
CA SER A 545 5.07 4.44 15.28
C SER A 545 6.14 5.43 14.79
N ASN A 546 6.87 6.04 15.72
CA ASN A 546 7.91 7.03 15.40
C ASN A 546 8.98 6.43 14.48
N ASP A 547 9.57 7.23 13.58
CA ASP A 547 10.56 6.74 12.60
C ASP A 547 11.81 6.11 13.21
N ASP A 548 12.24 6.56 14.39
CA ASP A 548 13.35 5.92 15.13
C ASP A 548 13.05 4.45 15.46
N SER A 549 11.77 4.10 15.68
CA SER A 549 11.37 2.72 15.92
C SER A 549 11.27 1.86 14.65
N LYS A 550 11.20 2.50 13.46
CA LYS A 550 11.14 1.81 12.16
C LYS A 550 12.51 1.38 11.66
N LYS A 551 13.57 2.13 11.99
CA LYS A 551 14.95 1.86 11.57
C LYS A 551 15.55 0.57 12.16
N ASP A 552 15.05 0.14 13.32
CA ASP A 552 15.51 -1.07 14.03
C ASP A 552 14.55 -2.27 13.91
N ILE A 553 13.60 -2.26 12.97
CA ILE A 553 12.65 -3.36 12.78
C ILE A 553 13.34 -4.55 12.11
N ASN A 554 13.91 -5.42 12.95
CA ASN A 554 14.44 -6.71 12.51
C ASN A 554 13.33 -7.74 12.25
N TYR A 555 12.13 -7.57 12.82
CA TYR A 555 10.97 -8.48 12.68
C TYR A 555 9.67 -7.70 12.55
N LEU A 556 8.83 -8.06 11.58
CA LEU A 556 7.48 -7.52 11.47
C LEU A 556 6.49 -8.29 12.38
N PRO A 557 5.48 -7.62 12.98
CA PRO A 557 4.49 -8.20 13.90
C PRO A 557 3.39 -9.01 13.17
N PHE A 558 3.72 -9.61 12.03
CA PHE A 558 2.78 -10.32 11.18
C PHE A 558 3.16 -11.79 11.06
N THR A 559 2.16 -12.65 11.21
CA THR A 559 2.23 -14.03 10.77
C THR A 559 2.12 -14.12 9.25
N ASP A 560 2.47 -15.28 8.68
CA ASP A 560 2.32 -15.54 7.24
C ASP A 560 0.88 -15.38 6.76
N GLU A 561 -0.10 -15.82 7.55
CA GLU A 561 -1.52 -15.68 7.21
C GLU A 561 -1.97 -14.21 7.19
N GLU A 562 -1.56 -13.43 8.19
CA GLU A 562 -1.85 -11.99 8.25
C GLU A 562 -1.20 -11.24 7.08
N ALA A 563 0.02 -11.62 6.71
CA ALA A 563 0.70 -11.07 5.55
C ALA A 563 -0.05 -11.37 4.25
N LYS A 564 -0.51 -12.62 4.05
CA LYS A 564 -1.33 -13.00 2.90
C LYS A 564 -2.68 -12.29 2.86
N LEU A 565 -3.30 -12.02 4.01
CA LEU A 565 -4.50 -11.18 4.13
C LEU A 565 -4.24 -9.76 3.63
N ILE A 566 -3.15 -9.12 4.07
CA ILE A 566 -2.79 -7.77 3.64
C ILE A 566 -2.49 -7.75 2.14
N THR A 567 -1.61 -8.64 1.67
CA THR A 567 -1.19 -8.64 0.27
C THR A 567 -2.34 -8.96 -0.67
N GLY A 568 -3.18 -9.95 -0.34
CA GLY A 568 -4.33 -10.26 -1.18
C GLY A 568 -5.35 -9.11 -1.21
N PHE A 569 -5.54 -8.36 -0.12
CA PHE A 569 -6.45 -7.21 -0.10
C PHE A 569 -5.94 -6.11 -1.02
N VAL A 570 -4.65 -5.78 -0.91
CA VAL A 570 -4.02 -4.77 -1.75
C VAL A 570 -4.10 -5.18 -3.22
N MET A 571 -3.75 -6.42 -3.54
CA MET A 571 -3.72 -6.93 -4.91
C MET A 571 -5.12 -7.03 -5.53
N HIS A 572 -6.09 -7.60 -4.82
CA HIS A 572 -7.48 -7.64 -5.28
C HIS A 572 -8.06 -6.24 -5.46
N GLN A 573 -7.71 -5.27 -4.59
CA GLN A 573 -8.13 -3.89 -4.76
C GLN A 573 -7.51 -3.25 -6.02
N LYS A 574 -6.26 -3.56 -6.39
CA LYS A 574 -5.66 -3.10 -7.67
C LYS A 574 -6.41 -3.65 -8.87
N LEU A 575 -6.76 -4.93 -8.83
CA LEU A 575 -7.56 -5.57 -9.88
C LEU A 575 -8.98 -4.98 -9.96
N SER A 576 -9.61 -4.76 -8.81
CA SER A 576 -10.93 -4.11 -8.69
C SER A 576 -10.95 -2.74 -9.36
N ASP A 577 -9.96 -1.88 -9.07
CA ASP A 577 -9.86 -0.54 -9.66
C ASP A 577 -9.70 -0.58 -11.19
N LEU A 578 -8.94 -1.55 -11.68
CA LEU A 578 -8.74 -1.78 -13.11
C LEU A 578 -10.05 -2.24 -13.79
N ILE A 579 -10.69 -3.29 -13.28
CA ILE A 579 -11.95 -3.84 -13.83
C ILE A 579 -13.05 -2.78 -13.81
N PHE A 580 -13.21 -2.07 -12.69
CA PHE A 580 -14.18 -0.97 -12.57
C PHE A 580 -14.01 0.06 -13.69
N THR A 581 -12.76 0.30 -14.10
CA THR A 581 -12.42 1.27 -15.15
C THR A 581 -12.62 0.72 -16.55
N ILE A 582 -12.20 -0.53 -16.82
CA ILE A 582 -12.40 -1.21 -18.11
C ILE A 582 -13.90 -1.34 -18.42
N GLU A 583 -14.69 -1.74 -17.43
CA GLU A 583 -16.15 -1.92 -17.54
C GLU A 583 -16.92 -0.59 -17.51
N ASN A 584 -16.20 0.55 -17.44
CA ASN A 584 -16.77 1.90 -17.42
C ASN A 584 -17.89 2.06 -16.38
N ALA A 585 -17.69 1.50 -15.18
CA ALA A 585 -18.69 1.49 -14.12
C ALA A 585 -18.95 2.92 -13.58
N SER A 586 -20.19 3.15 -13.15
CA SER A 586 -20.61 4.46 -12.65
C SER A 586 -20.18 4.68 -11.20
N LYS A 587 -19.53 5.81 -10.92
CA LYS A 587 -19.20 6.23 -9.54
C LYS A 587 -20.42 6.72 -8.74
N SER A 588 -21.46 7.15 -9.44
CA SER A 588 -22.61 7.87 -8.84
C SER A 588 -23.85 7.01 -8.69
N ALA A 589 -23.88 5.83 -9.31
CA ALA A 589 -25.03 4.92 -9.29
C ALA A 589 -24.61 3.55 -8.78
N LYS A 590 -25.53 2.87 -8.09
CA LYS A 590 -25.36 1.46 -7.73
C LYS A 590 -25.28 0.63 -9.01
N THR A 591 -24.31 -0.28 -9.07
CA THR A 591 -24.15 -1.22 -10.20
C THR A 591 -23.90 -2.62 -9.66
N GLY A 592 -24.16 -3.65 -10.47
CA GLY A 592 -23.85 -5.04 -10.11
C GLY A 592 -22.37 -5.41 -10.27
N ILE A 593 -21.49 -4.45 -10.55
CA ILE A 593 -20.09 -4.72 -10.92
C ILE A 593 -19.30 -5.42 -9.81
N TYR A 594 -19.60 -5.12 -8.55
CA TYR A 594 -18.88 -5.70 -7.42
C TYR A 594 -19.14 -7.19 -7.26
N HIS A 595 -20.31 -7.70 -7.67
CA HIS A 595 -20.53 -9.14 -7.74
C HIS A 595 -19.57 -9.82 -8.74
N VAL A 596 -19.22 -9.14 -9.84
CA VAL A 596 -18.24 -9.66 -10.80
C VAL A 596 -16.82 -9.54 -10.25
N ILE A 597 -16.47 -8.38 -9.69
CA ILE A 597 -15.13 -8.10 -9.13
C ILE A 597 -14.80 -9.04 -7.97
N ASP A 598 -15.74 -9.25 -7.05
CA ASP A 598 -15.56 -10.11 -5.88
C ASP A 598 -15.46 -11.60 -6.24
N ASN A 599 -15.71 -11.95 -7.50
CA ASN A 599 -15.60 -13.30 -8.03
C ASN A 599 -14.54 -13.42 -9.15
N MET A 600 -13.64 -12.45 -9.29
CA MET A 600 -12.59 -12.42 -10.33
C MET A 600 -11.19 -12.29 -9.71
N GLY A 601 -10.33 -13.27 -9.98
CA GLY A 601 -8.88 -13.20 -9.73
C GLY A 601 -8.09 -12.73 -10.97
N TYR A 602 -6.77 -12.71 -10.85
CA TYR A 602 -5.88 -12.32 -11.96
C TYR A 602 -5.93 -13.31 -13.12
N ARG A 603 -6.06 -14.61 -12.84
CA ARG A 603 -6.28 -15.62 -13.88
C ARG A 603 -7.59 -15.38 -14.63
N ASP A 604 -8.67 -15.15 -13.90
CA ASP A 604 -10.00 -14.89 -14.48
C ASP A 604 -9.98 -13.61 -15.35
N TYR A 605 -9.23 -12.59 -14.91
CA TYR A 605 -8.96 -11.39 -15.70
C TYR A 605 -8.18 -11.70 -17.00
N ALA A 606 -7.11 -12.48 -16.92
CA ALA A 606 -6.33 -12.85 -18.09
C ALA A 606 -7.16 -13.63 -19.12
N GLU A 607 -7.96 -14.59 -18.65
CA GLU A 607 -8.88 -15.37 -19.49
C GLU A 607 -9.93 -14.48 -20.16
N LYS A 608 -10.53 -13.54 -19.41
CA LYS A 608 -11.58 -12.67 -19.94
C LYS A 608 -11.07 -11.58 -20.89
N TYR A 609 -10.00 -10.87 -20.53
CA TYR A 609 -9.59 -9.62 -21.22
C TYR A 609 -8.34 -9.76 -22.08
N LEU A 610 -7.46 -10.73 -21.80
CA LEU A 610 -6.20 -10.88 -22.53
C LEU A 610 -6.27 -11.99 -23.58
N LEU A 611 -6.95 -13.10 -23.28
CA LEU A 611 -7.07 -14.25 -24.18
C LEU A 611 -8.16 -14.05 -25.25
N GLY A 612 -9.38 -13.65 -24.90
CA GLY A 612 -10.46 -13.41 -25.88
C GLY A 612 -10.66 -14.57 -26.88
N SER A 613 -11.35 -14.33 -28.00
CA SER A 613 -11.63 -15.35 -29.04
C SER A 613 -10.41 -15.71 -29.91
N THR A 614 -9.21 -15.77 -29.35
CA THR A 614 -8.02 -16.24 -30.06
C THR A 614 -7.83 -17.74 -29.78
N ASP A 615 -7.67 -18.56 -30.82
CA ASP A 615 -7.41 -20.01 -30.75
C ASP A 615 -6.04 -20.37 -30.12
N LYS A 616 -5.47 -19.50 -29.28
CA LYS A 616 -4.19 -19.74 -28.62
C LYS A 616 -4.40 -20.59 -27.37
N ASP A 617 -3.70 -21.71 -27.29
CA ASP A 617 -3.71 -22.56 -26.10
C ASP A 617 -3.05 -21.83 -24.91
N SER A 618 -3.42 -22.21 -23.69
CA SER A 618 -2.92 -21.62 -22.44
C SER A 618 -1.39 -21.65 -22.31
N ASP A 619 -0.72 -22.59 -22.97
CA ASP A 619 0.73 -22.77 -22.92
C ASP A 619 1.46 -21.76 -23.82
N ASP A 620 0.89 -21.41 -24.98
CA ASP A 620 1.43 -20.40 -25.89
C ASP A 620 1.45 -19.01 -25.22
N LEU A 621 0.38 -18.67 -24.49
CA LEU A 621 0.34 -17.42 -23.73
C LEU A 621 1.44 -17.39 -22.67
N SER A 622 1.68 -18.50 -21.96
CA SER A 622 2.66 -18.56 -20.86
C SER A 622 4.07 -18.21 -21.34
N TYR A 623 4.45 -18.63 -22.55
CA TYR A 623 5.72 -18.25 -23.16
C TYR A 623 5.74 -16.76 -23.54
N GLU A 624 4.71 -16.27 -24.25
CA GLU A 624 4.61 -14.90 -24.76
C GLU A 624 4.69 -13.82 -23.66
N VAL A 625 4.18 -14.12 -22.47
CA VAL A 625 4.19 -13.18 -21.33
C VAL A 625 5.36 -13.39 -20.37
N SER A 626 6.31 -14.24 -20.73
CA SER A 626 7.52 -14.52 -19.94
C SER A 626 8.74 -13.80 -20.50
N LEU A 627 9.76 -13.59 -19.66
CA LEU A 627 11.06 -13.09 -20.11
C LEU A 627 11.77 -14.05 -21.09
N TYR A 628 11.34 -15.31 -21.19
CA TYR A 628 11.86 -16.25 -22.18
C TYR A 628 11.55 -15.82 -23.62
N SER A 629 10.46 -15.11 -23.85
CA SER A 629 10.10 -14.61 -25.19
C SER A 629 11.07 -13.56 -25.73
N ILE A 630 11.84 -12.90 -24.85
CA ILE A 630 12.84 -11.88 -25.21
C ILE A 630 14.27 -12.34 -24.87
N MET A 631 14.49 -13.64 -24.73
CA MET A 631 15.78 -14.18 -24.29
C MET A 631 16.93 -13.78 -25.22
N ASP A 632 16.66 -13.77 -26.53
CA ASP A 632 17.56 -13.32 -27.57
C ASP A 632 18.13 -11.91 -27.33
N TYR A 633 17.32 -10.99 -26.79
CA TYR A 633 17.75 -9.66 -26.40
C TYR A 633 18.55 -9.71 -25.10
N LEU A 634 18.09 -10.46 -24.10
CA LEU A 634 18.75 -10.58 -22.81
C LEU A 634 20.18 -11.19 -22.94
N GLU A 635 20.39 -12.18 -23.80
CA GLU A 635 21.72 -12.77 -24.01
C GLU A 635 22.72 -11.80 -24.66
N ARG A 636 22.25 -10.96 -25.59
CA ARG A 636 23.12 -10.17 -26.46
C ARG A 636 23.32 -8.73 -25.99
N ALA A 637 22.33 -8.16 -25.32
CA ALA A 637 22.36 -6.76 -24.93
C ALA A 637 23.13 -6.54 -23.63
N ASN A 638 23.79 -5.38 -23.53
CA ASN A 638 24.53 -4.94 -22.34
C ASN A 638 23.96 -3.64 -21.73
N ASN A 639 22.81 -3.18 -22.22
CA ASN A 639 22.18 -1.93 -21.79
C ASN A 639 21.16 -2.13 -20.66
N TYR A 640 21.19 -3.27 -19.96
CA TYR A 640 20.25 -3.55 -18.86
C TYR A 640 20.94 -4.13 -17.63
N LYS A 641 20.30 -3.94 -16.47
CA LYS A 641 20.67 -4.53 -15.17
C LYS A 641 19.41 -5.05 -14.48
N ILE A 642 19.47 -6.27 -13.94
CA ILE A 642 18.38 -6.89 -13.19
C ILE A 642 18.82 -7.06 -11.73
N TYR A 643 17.98 -6.67 -10.79
CA TYR A 643 18.13 -6.99 -9.37
C TYR A 643 17.00 -7.95 -8.97
N HIS A 644 17.33 -9.10 -8.39
CA HIS A 644 16.34 -10.10 -8.02
C HIS A 644 16.69 -10.79 -6.70
N SER A 645 15.70 -11.22 -5.93
CA SER A 645 15.94 -11.98 -4.71
C SER A 645 15.87 -13.49 -4.94
N LEU A 646 16.75 -14.25 -4.28
CA LEU A 646 16.73 -15.73 -4.30
C LEU A 646 15.45 -16.32 -3.70
N ASN A 647 14.81 -15.62 -2.76
CA ASN A 647 13.59 -16.05 -2.08
C ASN A 647 12.33 -15.27 -2.49
N ASP A 648 12.32 -14.68 -3.69
CA ASP A 648 11.11 -14.09 -4.28
C ASP A 648 10.04 -15.18 -4.47
N TYR A 649 8.82 -14.96 -3.98
CA TYR A 649 7.74 -15.94 -4.08
C TYR A 649 6.95 -15.85 -5.40
N LEU A 650 7.16 -14.79 -6.19
CA LEU A 650 6.56 -14.59 -7.51
C LEU A 650 7.43 -15.16 -8.64
N THR A 651 8.58 -15.74 -8.32
CA THR A 651 9.46 -16.41 -9.29
C THR A 651 10.04 -17.67 -8.64
N ASN A 652 9.92 -18.82 -9.30
CA ASN A 652 10.49 -20.05 -8.75
C ASN A 652 12.00 -20.17 -9.05
N THR A 653 12.68 -21.04 -8.32
CA THR A 653 14.14 -21.20 -8.42
C THR A 653 14.61 -21.65 -9.81
N THR A 654 13.83 -22.50 -10.49
CA THR A 654 14.14 -22.93 -11.86
C THR A 654 14.11 -21.76 -12.83
N GLN A 655 13.11 -20.89 -12.70
CA GLN A 655 12.98 -19.68 -13.51
C GLN A 655 14.16 -18.73 -13.29
N LEU A 656 14.50 -18.48 -12.02
CA LEU A 656 15.59 -17.58 -11.67
C LEU A 656 16.95 -18.10 -12.12
N LYS A 657 17.17 -19.42 -11.99
CA LYS A 657 18.38 -20.09 -12.48
C LYS A 657 18.55 -19.88 -13.97
N LYS A 658 17.52 -20.18 -14.75
CA LYS A 658 17.53 -20.02 -16.20
C LYS A 658 17.78 -18.56 -16.58
N LEU A 659 17.11 -17.61 -15.93
CA LEU A 659 17.37 -16.18 -16.14
C LEU A 659 18.84 -15.81 -15.89
N LYS A 660 19.44 -16.26 -14.78
CA LYS A 660 20.85 -15.98 -14.43
C LYS A 660 21.84 -16.62 -15.41
N GLU A 661 21.54 -17.82 -15.92
CA GLU A 661 22.37 -18.48 -16.94
C GLU A 661 22.47 -17.66 -18.22
N TYR A 662 21.37 -17.04 -18.66
CA TYR A 662 21.35 -16.23 -19.88
C TYR A 662 21.87 -14.80 -19.70
N THR A 663 21.57 -14.18 -18.55
CA THR A 663 21.89 -12.77 -18.29
C THR A 663 23.27 -12.59 -17.65
N GLY A 664 23.86 -13.64 -17.09
CA GLY A 664 25.17 -13.64 -16.45
C GLY A 664 25.32 -12.52 -15.41
N ALA A 665 26.29 -11.63 -15.64
CA ALA A 665 26.59 -10.51 -14.75
C ALA A 665 25.54 -9.39 -14.76
N ASN A 666 24.62 -9.37 -15.74
CA ASN A 666 23.56 -8.36 -15.79
C ASN A 666 22.50 -8.61 -14.73
N THR A 667 22.34 -9.84 -14.23
CA THR A 667 21.47 -10.14 -13.08
C THR A 667 22.29 -10.15 -11.80
N VAL A 668 21.86 -9.40 -10.80
CA VAL A 668 22.40 -9.36 -9.44
C VAL A 668 21.39 -10.00 -8.51
N LEU A 669 21.82 -11.04 -7.81
CA LEU A 669 21.01 -11.82 -6.90
C LEU A 669 21.25 -11.39 -5.46
N ILE A 670 20.17 -11.08 -4.75
CA ILE A 670 20.17 -10.77 -3.32
C ILE A 670 19.77 -12.04 -2.55
N ASP A 671 20.43 -12.33 -1.44
CA ASP A 671 20.20 -13.55 -0.66
C ASP A 671 18.80 -13.61 0.00
N ASN A 672 18.29 -12.46 0.46
CA ASN A 672 17.03 -12.35 1.20
C ASN A 672 16.23 -11.10 0.78
N GLY A 673 15.03 -10.96 1.35
CA GLY A 673 14.14 -9.81 1.12
C GLY A 673 12.99 -10.05 0.15
N SER A 674 12.88 -11.26 -0.40
CA SER A 674 11.78 -11.70 -1.26
C SER A 674 11.43 -10.66 -2.34
N HIS A 675 10.14 -10.39 -2.58
CA HIS A 675 9.70 -9.45 -3.60
C HIS A 675 9.76 -8.01 -3.07
N LEU A 676 10.78 -7.24 -3.49
CA LEU A 676 11.01 -5.82 -3.12
C LEU A 676 11.26 -5.53 -1.63
N GLY A 677 11.26 -6.54 -0.76
CA GLY A 677 11.47 -6.36 0.68
C GLY A 677 12.90 -6.00 1.07
N PHE A 678 13.86 -6.08 0.14
CA PHE A 678 15.25 -5.63 0.35
C PHE A 678 15.48 -4.15 0.02
N LEU A 679 14.51 -3.41 -0.53
CA LEU A 679 14.72 -2.05 -1.05
C LEU A 679 15.26 -1.07 0.00
N TYR A 680 14.89 -1.24 1.27
CA TYR A 680 15.32 -0.37 2.38
C TYR A 680 16.76 -0.63 2.85
N ARG A 681 17.39 -1.70 2.36
CA ARG A 681 18.71 -2.14 2.81
C ARG A 681 19.81 -1.31 2.19
N GLN A 682 20.73 -0.84 3.03
CA GLN A 682 21.84 0.00 2.62
C GLN A 682 22.72 -0.69 1.57
N GLU A 683 22.92 -2.01 1.72
CA GLU A 683 23.70 -2.83 0.80
C GLU A 683 23.15 -2.78 -0.63
N PHE A 684 21.82 -2.82 -0.77
CA PHE A 684 21.14 -2.67 -2.05
C PHE A 684 21.19 -1.22 -2.55
N ILE A 685 20.87 -0.26 -1.68
CA ILE A 685 20.83 1.18 -2.04
C ILE A 685 22.19 1.65 -2.58
N ASP A 686 23.29 1.25 -1.94
CA ASP A 686 24.64 1.61 -2.37
C ASP A 686 25.02 0.96 -3.70
N ASN A 687 24.65 -0.31 -3.91
CA ASN A 687 24.86 -0.98 -5.18
C ASN A 687 24.05 -0.33 -6.32
N LEU A 688 22.80 0.05 -6.05
CA LEU A 688 21.96 0.75 -7.01
C LEU A 688 22.53 2.15 -7.34
N LYS A 689 22.98 2.91 -6.35
CA LYS A 689 23.64 4.22 -6.56
C LYS A 689 24.90 4.10 -7.43
N ASN A 690 25.71 3.08 -7.19
CA ASN A 690 26.89 2.81 -8.02
C ASN A 690 26.49 2.49 -9.46
N THR A 691 25.44 1.66 -9.64
CA THR A 691 24.91 1.36 -10.96
C THR A 691 24.42 2.62 -11.67
N ILE A 692 23.59 3.44 -11.01
CA ILE A 692 23.10 4.72 -11.56
C ILE A 692 24.26 5.63 -11.97
N SER A 693 25.31 5.71 -11.16
CA SER A 693 26.48 6.55 -11.45
C SER A 693 27.26 6.04 -12.67
N ASN A 694 27.46 4.73 -12.78
CA ASN A 694 28.14 4.10 -13.92
C ASN A 694 27.35 4.20 -15.23
N LEU A 695 26.02 4.41 -15.20
CA LEU A 695 25.24 4.64 -16.41
C LEU A 695 25.43 6.06 -16.97
N ARG A 696 26.09 6.96 -16.23
CA ARG A 696 26.36 8.35 -16.63
C ARG A 696 27.75 8.54 -17.22
N GLU A 697 28.72 7.73 -16.78
CA GLU A 697 30.04 7.60 -17.41
C GLU A 697 29.94 6.83 -18.73
#